data_AF-A0A931USF7-F1
#
_entry.id   AF-A0A931USF7-F1
#
_cell.length_a   1.000
_cell.length_b   1.000
_cell.length_c   1.000
_cell.angle_alpha   90.00
_cell.angle_beta   90.00
_cell.angle_gamma   90.00
#
_symmetry.space_group_name_H-M   'P 1'
#
loop_
_entity.id
_entity.type
_entity.pdbx_description
1 polymer ?
#
loop_
_entity_poly.entity_id
_entity_poly.type
_entity_poly.pdbx_seq_one_letter_code
_entity_poly.pdbx_strand_id
1 'polypeptide(L)'
;MHRSLRGVSVFVVASFALACSTERDVDPSSAVINTGADGAADGTLDDATVVEDTGPGIVIDSSDETSGTCKPTTCAAAGANCGKIADGCGALIDCGPTTCPNPSDVCGAVKPNVCGSSCKPQTCADVGATCGKQGDGCGAIIDCGTCTAPDTCGGGGVPNKCGFSEVDTGVVCTPKTCATAGFNCGKAGDGCGGVIDCGTCTAPEVCGGGGVANKCGGAPVCTPKKCSDYGYSCGLAGDGCGGTIDCGTCTAPQTCGGGGIPSVCGGGAATCVNLECKKVKCDAGTSSISGVVYDPAGKTPLYNVFVFIPNGTPGSFADGATCDKCADALSGYPLVTAITNEKGEFKLNDVPVGAGIPLVIQTGKWRRQVPITTAACTNTVIPKDLTRLPRDKSEGHLPKIALTTGGFDALECLLRKIGISDSEFTNPSGLGRVNLYKGMPPKTYTLSGGSYIPGATGAYTSGALFPDATTLWNDATQLKKYDIVLMACEGAEYGDPSSSTSVPTKPTATVLKGTKSATSLANMKSFVDTGGRVFASHYHRYWLKSGPTPFPSLASWNDYQDFWPTITERITTTFPKGAAMANWLVNIGASSTVGTLAVSQAQHSISSVDATKVLDWIYAKDQKDLSGANVSYATQYFSFNTPVGVTADSQCGRFVYSDIHVSSGDKTDAPFPSGCTTTTMSPQELALEFMFFDLASRVCDETKPPPPPTCKALTCAEQGIECGPAADGCGGLLACGTCVSPKTCGGGGVPGKCGSATCTPKTCTAMGVECGPTGDGCGNIISCGTCTPPASCGGGGVPGKCGYSETGTCTKIDCGGRCGPQGDGCGGLPSCPPCDGGTCAPTDCTKAGAECGVIGDGCGGTIDCGTCTPPKTCGGSGVPYKCGGIG
;
A
#
# COMPACT_ATOMS: atom_id res chain seq x y z
N MET A 1 -32.88 -38.08 60.56
CA MET A 1 -32.43 -37.99 61.98
C MET A 1 -30.93 -37.80 61.94
N HIS A 2 -30.25 -36.82 62.56
CA HIS A 2 -30.63 -35.59 63.29
C HIS A 2 -29.88 -34.39 62.62
N ARG A 3 -30.38 -33.15 62.55
CA ARG A 3 -30.32 -32.05 63.55
C ARG A 3 -28.98 -31.96 64.33
N SER A 4 -28.17 -30.89 64.35
CA SER A 4 -28.34 -29.41 64.33
C SER A 4 -28.33 -28.74 65.73
N LEU A 5 -27.36 -27.84 65.93
CA LEU A 5 -27.16 -26.72 66.91
C LEU A 5 -26.00 -25.86 66.33
N ARG A 6 -25.82 -24.52 66.40
CA ARG A 6 -26.34 -23.34 67.13
C ARG A 6 -25.67 -22.93 68.46
N GLY A 7 -24.99 -21.76 68.43
CA GLY A 7 -24.55 -20.93 69.59
C GLY A 7 -23.05 -20.59 69.57
N VAL A 8 -22.56 -19.39 69.97
CA VAL A 8 -23.17 -18.13 70.47
C VAL A 8 -22.29 -16.91 70.06
N SER A 9 -22.84 -15.68 70.13
CA SER A 9 -22.30 -14.34 69.76
C SER A 9 -21.07 -13.86 70.58
N VAL A 10 -20.43 -12.70 70.31
CA VAL A 10 -20.85 -11.27 70.53
C VAL A 10 -19.95 -10.35 69.64
N PHE A 11 -20.49 -9.52 68.72
CA PHE A 11 -20.72 -8.04 68.80
C PHE A 11 -19.49 -7.16 69.15
N VAL A 12 -19.23 -5.97 68.56
CA VAL A 12 -19.95 -5.02 67.64
C VAL A 12 -19.01 -4.69 66.43
N VAL A 13 -19.11 -3.73 65.48
CA VAL A 13 -19.91 -2.51 65.09
C VAL A 13 -20.08 -2.61 63.53
N ALA A 14 -21.26 -2.45 62.90
CA ALA A 14 -21.96 -1.23 62.42
C ALA A 14 -21.15 -0.29 61.47
N SER A 15 -21.66 0.22 60.32
CA SER A 15 -23.02 0.20 59.75
C SER A 15 -23.09 0.38 58.20
N PHE A 16 -24.03 -0.34 57.55
CA PHE A 16 -24.89 -0.01 56.37
C PHE A 16 -24.30 0.63 55.07
N ALA A 17 -24.58 0.24 53.80
CA ALA A 17 -25.64 -0.54 53.10
C ALA A 17 -27.00 0.20 52.86
N LEU A 18 -27.76 0.07 51.76
CA LEU A 18 -27.61 -0.45 50.37
C LEU A 18 -28.93 -0.15 49.56
N ALA A 19 -28.90 -0.29 48.22
CA ALA A 19 -29.93 -0.95 47.37
C ALA A 19 -30.92 -0.17 46.46
N CYS A 20 -31.07 -0.70 45.23
CA CYS A 20 -32.29 -0.86 44.38
C CYS A 20 -33.04 0.36 43.76
N SER A 21 -33.76 0.25 42.61
CA SER A 21 -33.75 -0.70 41.46
C SER A 21 -34.76 -0.28 40.34
N THR A 22 -34.76 -1.02 39.20
CA THR A 22 -35.82 -1.22 38.16
C THR A 22 -36.25 -0.11 37.18
N GLU A 23 -36.04 -0.41 35.88
CA GLU A 23 -36.92 -0.17 34.69
C GLU A 23 -37.23 1.30 34.27
N ARG A 24 -37.58 1.64 33.01
CA ARG A 24 -37.96 0.85 31.79
C ARG A 24 -37.59 1.62 30.50
N ASP A 25 -37.51 0.96 29.34
CA ASP A 25 -37.19 1.57 28.04
C ASP A 25 -38.28 2.48 27.44
N VAL A 26 -37.86 3.48 26.61
CA VAL A 26 -38.37 3.82 25.26
C VAL A 26 -37.72 5.14 24.76
N ASP A 27 -37.51 5.23 23.44
CA ASP A 27 -36.88 6.34 22.67
C ASP A 27 -37.56 6.41 21.27
N PRO A 28 -37.40 7.46 20.42
CA PRO A 28 -37.28 8.92 20.63
C PRO A 28 -38.54 9.69 20.14
N SER A 29 -38.56 11.04 20.18
CA SER A 29 -38.87 11.90 18.99
C SER A 29 -39.01 13.43 19.24
N SER A 30 -38.20 14.19 18.50
CA SER A 30 -38.48 15.46 17.77
C SER A 30 -39.32 16.64 18.33
N ALA A 31 -38.74 17.84 18.22
CA ALA A 31 -39.38 19.13 17.81
C ALA A 31 -40.26 19.87 18.87
N VAL A 32 -40.55 21.20 18.82
CA VAL A 32 -40.07 22.33 17.96
C VAL A 32 -40.43 23.73 18.58
N ILE A 33 -39.64 24.78 18.25
CA ILE A 33 -39.96 26.25 18.33
C ILE A 33 -40.11 26.98 19.70
N ASN A 34 -39.42 28.13 19.80
CA ASN A 34 -39.64 29.46 20.47
C ASN A 34 -40.61 29.62 21.68
N THR A 35 -40.44 30.57 22.62
CA THR A 35 -40.16 32.03 22.46
C THR A 35 -39.62 32.71 23.74
N GLY A 36 -38.73 33.70 23.58
CA GLY A 36 -38.44 34.80 24.53
C GLY A 36 -37.77 34.43 25.87
N ALA A 37 -37.34 35.39 26.70
CA ALA A 37 -36.98 36.80 26.51
C ALA A 37 -36.33 37.34 27.83
N ASP A 38 -35.79 38.56 27.79
CA ASP A 38 -35.45 39.44 28.93
C ASP A 38 -34.25 39.12 29.84
N GLY A 39 -33.49 40.17 30.18
CA GLY A 39 -32.32 40.14 31.08
C GLY A 39 -31.19 41.06 30.60
N ALA A 40 -31.10 42.30 31.12
CA ALA A 40 -30.19 43.34 30.63
C ALA A 40 -29.45 44.10 31.76
N ALA A 41 -28.47 44.93 31.36
CA ALA A 41 -27.57 45.77 32.19
C ALA A 41 -26.51 44.98 33.00
N ASP A 42 -25.38 45.56 33.44
CA ASP A 42 -24.91 46.96 33.41
C ASP A 42 -23.36 47.05 33.28
N GLY A 43 -22.81 48.23 32.94
CA GLY A 43 -21.36 48.50 33.01
C GLY A 43 -20.82 49.45 31.92
N THR A 44 -20.75 50.75 32.20
CA THR A 44 -20.28 51.82 31.29
C THR A 44 -19.04 52.58 31.81
N LEU A 45 -18.67 53.69 31.14
CA LEU A 45 -17.55 54.64 31.34
C LEU A 45 -16.31 54.32 30.47
N ASP A 46 -16.08 55.01 29.33
CA ASP A 46 -15.60 56.41 29.13
C ASP A 46 -14.05 56.46 29.24
N ASP A 47 -13.23 57.09 28.39
CA ASP A 47 -13.33 57.84 27.11
C ASP A 47 -11.93 57.67 26.39
N ALA A 48 -11.54 58.14 25.19
CA ALA A 48 -12.05 59.18 24.29
C ALA A 48 -11.51 59.07 22.84
N THR A 49 -12.10 59.86 21.94
CA THR A 49 -11.62 60.31 20.60
C THR A 49 -11.54 59.31 19.42
N VAL A 50 -12.00 59.81 18.27
CA VAL A 50 -12.17 59.12 16.98
C VAL A 50 -11.04 59.50 16.02
N VAL A 51 -10.60 58.53 15.21
CA VAL A 51 -10.11 58.77 13.83
C VAL A 51 -10.78 57.75 12.92
N GLU A 52 -11.53 58.20 11.92
CA GLU A 52 -12.00 57.34 10.83
C GLU A 52 -10.98 57.34 9.69
N ASP A 53 -10.66 56.16 9.17
CA ASP A 53 -10.29 55.96 7.76
C ASP A 53 -10.78 54.58 7.29
N THR A 54 -11.18 54.48 6.03
CA THR A 54 -11.92 53.33 5.49
C THR A 54 -11.05 52.45 4.61
N GLY A 55 -10.64 51.29 5.12
CA GLY A 55 -9.93 50.26 4.37
C GLY A 55 -10.47 48.85 4.66
N PRO A 56 -10.50 47.93 3.67
CA PRO A 56 -11.08 46.59 3.84
C PRO A 56 -10.13 45.67 4.62
N GLY A 57 -10.18 45.76 5.95
CA GLY A 57 -9.53 44.79 6.84
C GLY A 57 -10.17 43.41 6.73
N ILE A 58 -9.36 42.37 6.57
CA ILE A 58 -9.82 40.97 6.64
C ILE A 58 -10.16 40.67 8.11
N VAL A 59 -11.39 40.20 8.35
CA VAL A 59 -11.78 39.65 9.65
C VAL A 59 -11.10 38.30 9.81
N ILE A 60 -10.32 38.14 10.88
CA ILE A 60 -9.76 36.86 11.30
C ILE A 60 -10.75 36.24 12.29
N ASP A 61 -11.34 35.11 11.93
CA ASP A 61 -12.02 34.23 12.89
C ASP A 61 -10.97 33.31 13.53
N SER A 62 -11.07 33.08 14.84
CA SER A 62 -9.97 32.54 15.66
C SER A 62 -10.30 31.17 16.26
N SER A 63 -10.70 30.22 15.41
CA SER A 63 -11.05 28.86 15.84
C SER A 63 -10.73 27.72 14.85
N ASP A 64 -9.60 27.75 14.15
CA ASP A 64 -8.98 26.51 13.62
C ASP A 64 -7.44 26.65 13.53
N GLU A 65 -6.73 26.00 14.45
CA GLU A 65 -5.25 25.97 14.55
C GLU A 65 -4.72 24.58 14.10
N THR A 66 -5.19 24.06 12.97
CA THR A 66 -4.56 22.91 12.30
C THR A 66 -4.55 23.01 10.76
N SER A 67 -3.55 22.38 10.13
CA SER A 67 -3.41 22.22 8.67
C SER A 67 -3.27 23.51 7.84
N GLY A 68 -2.11 24.18 7.98
CA GLY A 68 -1.71 25.35 7.19
C GLY A 68 -1.40 25.09 5.70
N THR A 69 -2.38 24.64 4.91
CA THR A 69 -2.30 24.69 3.44
C THR A 69 -2.63 26.10 2.95
N CYS A 70 -1.72 26.73 2.23
CA CYS A 70 -2.02 28.00 1.56
C CYS A 70 -3.22 27.82 0.60
N LYS A 71 -4.22 28.70 0.75
CA LYS A 71 -5.43 28.75 -0.08
C LYS A 71 -5.25 29.84 -1.15
N PRO A 72 -5.12 29.48 -2.44
CA PRO A 72 -4.99 30.47 -3.50
C PRO A 72 -6.18 31.43 -3.50
N THR A 73 -5.91 32.74 -3.54
CA THR A 73 -6.95 33.70 -3.88
C THR A 73 -7.34 33.57 -5.36
N THR A 74 -8.43 34.20 -5.77
CA THR A 74 -8.86 34.27 -7.17
C THR A 74 -9.07 35.73 -7.56
N CYS A 75 -9.06 36.03 -8.86
CA CYS A 75 -9.37 37.38 -9.35
C CYS A 75 -10.71 37.90 -8.79
N ALA A 76 -11.74 37.04 -8.76
CA ALA A 76 -13.03 37.39 -8.17
C ALA A 76 -12.95 37.65 -6.65
N ALA A 77 -12.18 36.85 -5.89
CA ALA A 77 -12.03 37.03 -4.44
C ALA A 77 -11.17 38.25 -4.06
N ALA A 78 -10.15 38.58 -4.87
CA ALA A 78 -9.39 39.83 -4.75
C ALA A 78 -10.19 41.06 -5.25
N GLY A 79 -11.23 40.84 -6.06
CA GLY A 79 -11.96 41.86 -6.78
C GLY A 79 -11.13 42.53 -7.88
N ALA A 80 -10.24 41.78 -8.52
CA ALA A 80 -9.32 42.19 -9.58
C ALA A 80 -9.85 41.78 -10.97
N ASN A 81 -9.62 42.62 -11.98
CA ASN A 81 -10.01 42.37 -13.38
C ASN A 81 -8.98 42.87 -14.42
N CYS A 82 -7.76 43.20 -13.98
CA CYS A 82 -6.64 43.53 -14.88
C CYS A 82 -5.27 43.29 -14.21
N GLY A 83 -4.25 43.03 -15.04
CA GLY A 83 -2.90 42.76 -14.59
C GLY A 83 -2.78 41.48 -13.75
N LYS A 84 -1.62 41.32 -13.12
CA LYS A 84 -1.28 40.12 -12.33
C LYS A 84 -1.36 40.39 -10.83
N ILE A 85 -1.87 39.41 -10.08
CA ILE A 85 -1.89 39.40 -8.61
C ILE A 85 -1.11 38.19 -8.09
N ALA A 86 -0.62 38.27 -6.86
CA ALA A 86 -0.18 37.08 -6.12
C ALA A 86 -1.39 36.18 -5.83
N ASP A 87 -1.23 34.87 -5.95
CA ASP A 87 -2.22 33.91 -5.43
C ASP A 87 -2.13 33.75 -3.89
N GLY A 88 -1.01 34.19 -3.29
CA GLY A 88 -0.63 34.02 -1.88
C GLY A 88 0.23 32.77 -1.62
N CYS A 89 0.28 31.84 -2.58
CA CYS A 89 1.01 30.57 -2.49
C CYS A 89 2.30 30.57 -3.34
N GLY A 90 2.68 31.74 -3.87
CA GLY A 90 3.93 32.00 -4.58
C GLY A 90 3.80 32.07 -6.10
N ALA A 91 2.59 31.87 -6.65
CA ALA A 91 2.30 31.99 -8.07
C ALA A 91 1.60 33.32 -8.41
N LEU A 92 1.59 33.66 -9.70
CA LEU A 92 0.88 34.82 -10.22
C LEU A 92 -0.36 34.37 -10.98
N ILE A 93 -1.51 34.97 -10.66
CA ILE A 93 -2.73 34.82 -11.45
C ILE A 93 -2.86 36.05 -12.34
N ASP A 94 -3.04 35.82 -13.64
CA ASP A 94 -3.36 36.86 -14.61
C ASP A 94 -4.87 37.12 -14.58
N CYS A 95 -5.27 38.31 -14.17
CA CYS A 95 -6.67 38.69 -13.98
C CYS A 95 -7.23 39.52 -15.12
N GLY A 96 -6.46 39.74 -16.19
CA GLY A 96 -6.89 40.47 -17.38
C GLY A 96 -5.75 41.28 -18.00
N PRO A 97 -5.93 41.74 -19.25
CA PRO A 97 -4.91 42.53 -19.95
C PRO A 97 -4.46 43.76 -19.15
N THR A 98 -3.21 44.17 -19.32
CA THR A 98 -2.64 45.39 -18.70
C THR A 98 -3.27 46.67 -19.26
N THR A 99 -3.95 46.59 -20.41
CA THR A 99 -4.79 47.63 -21.00
C THR A 99 -6.26 47.28 -20.81
N CYS A 100 -7.05 48.20 -20.26
CA CYS A 100 -8.46 47.95 -19.96
C CYS A 100 -9.36 47.94 -21.23
N PRO A 101 -10.57 47.35 -21.16
CA PRO A 101 -11.47 47.25 -22.32
C PRO A 101 -11.94 48.60 -22.89
N ASN A 102 -12.07 49.64 -22.05
CA ASN A 102 -12.31 51.01 -22.51
C ASN A 102 -10.97 51.72 -22.71
N PRO A 103 -10.75 52.46 -23.82
CA PRO A 103 -9.50 53.21 -24.05
C PRO A 103 -9.15 54.29 -23.02
N SER A 104 -10.11 54.66 -22.16
CA SER A 104 -9.97 55.69 -21.11
C SER A 104 -9.82 55.12 -19.69
N ASP A 105 -9.82 53.80 -19.55
CA ASP A 105 -9.65 53.12 -18.26
C ASP A 105 -8.18 52.70 -18.06
N VAL A 106 -7.66 52.87 -16.85
CA VAL A 106 -6.29 52.49 -16.50
C VAL A 106 -6.31 51.43 -15.40
N CYS A 107 -5.51 50.39 -15.58
CA CYS A 107 -5.42 49.31 -14.59
C CYS A 107 -4.79 49.84 -13.29
N GLY A 108 -5.48 49.67 -12.16
CA GLY A 108 -5.04 50.18 -10.86
C GLY A 108 -5.53 51.59 -10.51
N ALA A 109 -6.24 52.29 -11.41
CA ALA A 109 -6.54 53.73 -11.26
C ALA A 109 -7.46 54.09 -10.08
N VAL A 110 -8.28 53.14 -9.60
CA VAL A 110 -9.22 53.34 -8.48
C VAL A 110 -8.96 52.35 -7.33
N LYS A 111 -8.54 51.13 -7.67
CA LYS A 111 -8.09 50.09 -6.73
C LYS A 111 -7.03 49.23 -7.45
N PRO A 112 -5.97 48.76 -6.77
CA PRO A 112 -4.95 47.89 -7.37
C PRO A 112 -5.55 46.72 -8.15
N ASN A 113 -5.02 46.47 -9.35
CA ASN A 113 -5.48 45.42 -10.28
C ASN A 113 -6.97 45.51 -10.69
N VAL A 114 -7.58 46.69 -10.60
CA VAL A 114 -8.94 46.97 -11.13
C VAL A 114 -8.90 48.03 -12.22
N CYS A 115 -9.56 47.75 -13.34
CA CYS A 115 -9.87 48.73 -14.37
C CYS A 115 -10.90 49.73 -13.84
N GLY A 116 -10.55 51.01 -13.87
CA GLY A 116 -11.46 52.11 -13.59
C GLY A 116 -11.13 53.31 -14.46
N SER A 117 -12.14 54.12 -14.76
CA SER A 117 -11.97 55.36 -15.52
C SER A 117 -11.39 56.46 -14.63
N SER A 118 -10.46 57.26 -15.16
CA SER A 118 -9.98 58.48 -14.49
C SER A 118 -10.91 59.69 -14.71
N CYS A 119 -12.01 59.49 -15.45
CA CYS A 119 -13.02 60.49 -15.79
C CYS A 119 -14.40 59.84 -15.79
N LYS A 120 -15.44 60.53 -15.30
CA LYS A 120 -16.84 60.06 -15.30
C LYS A 120 -17.62 60.79 -16.40
N PRO A 121 -18.08 60.11 -17.47
CA PRO A 121 -18.91 60.73 -18.49
C PRO A 121 -20.17 61.38 -17.92
N GLN A 122 -20.42 62.62 -18.32
CA GLN A 122 -21.64 63.37 -18.00
C GLN A 122 -22.78 62.98 -18.96
N THR A 123 -24.01 62.90 -18.44
CA THR A 123 -25.23 62.74 -19.25
C THR A 123 -25.81 64.10 -19.64
N CYS A 124 -26.79 64.10 -20.56
CA CYS A 124 -27.56 65.30 -20.92
C CYS A 124 -28.21 65.98 -19.70
N ALA A 125 -28.62 65.21 -18.68
CA ALA A 125 -29.15 65.75 -17.43
C ALA A 125 -28.05 66.46 -16.60
N ASP A 126 -26.86 65.85 -16.48
CA ASP A 126 -25.73 66.41 -15.72
C ASP A 126 -25.19 67.72 -16.32
N VAL A 127 -25.19 67.84 -17.65
CA VAL A 127 -24.83 69.10 -18.35
C VAL A 127 -26.02 70.05 -18.56
N GLY A 128 -27.21 69.68 -18.07
CA GLY A 128 -28.42 70.49 -18.14
C GLY A 128 -29.00 70.70 -19.54
N ALA A 129 -28.63 69.92 -20.55
CA ALA A 129 -29.11 70.06 -21.93
C ALA A 129 -30.40 69.28 -22.17
N THR A 130 -31.31 69.84 -22.97
CA THR A 130 -32.53 69.16 -23.47
C THR A 130 -32.62 69.14 -25.00
N CYS A 131 -31.56 69.58 -25.67
CA CYS A 131 -31.38 69.50 -27.12
C CYS A 131 -29.91 69.68 -27.48
N GLY A 132 -29.55 69.30 -28.70
CA GLY A 132 -28.22 69.52 -29.27
C GLY A 132 -27.14 68.59 -28.72
N LYS A 133 -25.96 68.65 -29.32
CA LYS A 133 -24.83 67.78 -29.00
C LYS A 133 -23.91 68.42 -27.97
N GLN A 134 -23.62 67.71 -26.88
CA GLN A 134 -22.69 68.16 -25.83
C GLN A 134 -21.48 67.23 -25.74
N GLY A 135 -20.41 67.70 -25.11
CA GLY A 135 -19.33 66.83 -24.65
C GLY A 135 -19.74 66.09 -23.39
N ASP A 136 -19.27 64.85 -23.24
CA ASP A 136 -19.43 64.08 -21.99
C ASP A 136 -18.40 64.45 -20.91
N GLY A 137 -17.48 65.39 -21.21
CA GLY A 137 -16.37 65.80 -20.36
C GLY A 137 -15.12 64.92 -20.44
N CYS A 138 -15.24 63.69 -20.97
CA CYS A 138 -14.18 62.68 -21.08
C CYS A 138 -13.71 62.44 -22.53
N GLY A 139 -14.34 63.09 -23.52
CA GLY A 139 -13.88 63.17 -24.92
C GLY A 139 -14.90 62.70 -25.96
N ALA A 140 -16.02 62.11 -25.55
CA ALA A 140 -17.11 61.69 -26.43
C ALA A 140 -18.17 62.80 -26.60
N ILE A 141 -19.09 62.58 -27.54
CA ILE A 141 -20.27 63.43 -27.75
C ILE A 141 -21.53 62.68 -27.33
N ILE A 142 -22.33 63.32 -26.49
CA ILE A 142 -23.70 62.94 -26.17
C ILE A 142 -24.66 63.78 -27.03
N ASP A 143 -25.70 63.15 -27.59
CA ASP A 143 -26.75 63.84 -28.35
C ASP A 143 -28.01 63.95 -27.48
N CYS A 144 -28.38 65.19 -27.14
CA CYS A 144 -29.51 65.48 -26.25
C CYS A 144 -30.81 65.74 -27.00
N GLY A 145 -30.87 65.43 -28.29
CA GLY A 145 -32.10 65.42 -29.10
C GLY A 145 -32.41 66.73 -29.82
N THR A 146 -33.55 66.75 -30.51
CA THR A 146 -34.01 67.88 -31.32
C THR A 146 -35.29 68.49 -30.77
N CYS A 147 -35.44 69.80 -30.93
CA CYS A 147 -36.66 70.52 -30.55
C CYS A 147 -37.80 70.28 -31.55
N THR A 148 -39.04 70.42 -31.08
CA THR A 148 -40.23 70.37 -31.93
C THR A 148 -40.59 71.77 -32.38
N ALA A 149 -40.75 72.00 -33.68
CA ALA A 149 -41.07 73.34 -34.21
C ALA A 149 -42.36 73.92 -33.56
N PRO A 150 -42.40 75.22 -33.22
CA PRO A 150 -41.46 76.28 -33.63
C PRO A 150 -40.17 76.40 -32.78
N ASP A 151 -40.00 75.61 -31.72
CA ASP A 151 -38.78 75.70 -30.89
C ASP A 151 -37.52 75.37 -31.67
N THR A 152 -36.44 76.10 -31.37
CA THR A 152 -35.08 75.79 -31.82
C THR A 152 -34.14 75.65 -30.63
N CYS A 153 -33.03 74.92 -30.81
CA CYS A 153 -32.08 74.70 -29.72
C CYS A 153 -31.29 75.98 -29.43
N GLY A 154 -31.47 76.55 -28.24
CA GLY A 154 -31.01 77.90 -27.89
C GLY A 154 -31.98 79.02 -28.27
N GLY A 155 -33.12 78.73 -28.89
CA GLY A 155 -34.05 79.72 -29.46
C GLY A 155 -34.76 80.62 -28.45
N GLY A 156 -34.85 80.19 -27.18
CA GLY A 156 -35.33 81.02 -26.06
C GLY A 156 -34.23 81.86 -25.40
N GLY A 157 -33.07 82.03 -26.03
CA GLY A 157 -31.91 82.73 -25.45
C GLY A 157 -31.13 81.95 -24.38
N VAL A 158 -31.57 80.74 -24.04
CA VAL A 158 -30.92 79.84 -23.08
C VAL A 158 -30.23 78.69 -23.83
N PRO A 159 -28.88 78.61 -23.83
CA PRO A 159 -28.14 77.59 -24.57
C PRO A 159 -28.57 76.15 -24.26
N ASN A 160 -28.58 75.29 -25.27
CA ASN A 160 -28.88 73.85 -25.17
C ASN A 160 -30.26 73.50 -24.57
N LYS A 161 -31.19 74.45 -24.54
CA LYS A 161 -32.62 74.26 -24.22
C LYS A 161 -33.47 74.50 -25.45
N CYS A 162 -34.62 73.83 -25.53
CA CYS A 162 -35.65 74.18 -26.51
C CYS A 162 -36.38 75.45 -26.07
N GLY A 163 -36.69 76.29 -27.04
CA GLY A 163 -37.53 77.47 -26.85
C GLY A 163 -37.70 78.28 -28.13
N PHE A 164 -38.61 79.24 -28.06
CA PHE A 164 -39.04 80.11 -29.13
C PHE A 164 -39.27 81.53 -28.57
N SER A 165 -39.13 82.56 -29.42
CA SER A 165 -39.38 83.95 -29.06
C SER A 165 -40.46 84.53 -29.98
N GLU A 166 -41.61 84.88 -29.41
CA GLU A 166 -42.71 85.53 -30.14
C GLU A 166 -42.44 87.01 -30.47
N VAL A 167 -41.35 87.60 -29.96
CA VAL A 167 -40.96 88.98 -30.27
C VAL A 167 -39.77 88.97 -31.23
N ASP A 168 -39.95 89.58 -32.40
CA ASP A 168 -38.91 89.74 -33.43
C ASP A 168 -37.86 90.76 -32.99
N THR A 169 -36.90 90.27 -32.22
CA THR A 169 -35.74 91.02 -31.68
C THR A 169 -34.41 90.48 -32.22
N GLY A 170 -34.44 89.62 -33.24
CA GLY A 170 -33.25 89.13 -33.93
C GLY A 170 -32.27 88.30 -33.07
N VAL A 171 -32.71 87.72 -31.95
CA VAL A 171 -31.86 86.96 -31.02
C VAL A 171 -31.51 85.59 -31.60
N VAL A 172 -30.53 85.58 -32.51
CA VAL A 172 -29.90 84.35 -33.02
C VAL A 172 -28.94 83.82 -31.96
N CYS A 173 -29.07 82.53 -31.61
CA CYS A 173 -28.13 81.87 -30.71
C CYS A 173 -26.70 81.98 -31.27
N THR A 174 -25.78 82.53 -30.47
CA THR A 174 -24.38 82.75 -30.87
C THR A 174 -23.49 81.62 -30.35
N PRO A 175 -22.88 80.80 -31.23
CA PRO A 175 -22.02 79.69 -30.83
C PRO A 175 -20.83 80.12 -29.95
N LYS A 176 -20.58 79.36 -28.87
CA LYS A 176 -19.35 79.46 -28.08
C LYS A 176 -18.15 78.96 -28.89
N THR A 177 -16.96 79.42 -28.51
CA THR A 177 -15.68 78.87 -28.98
C THR A 177 -14.97 78.19 -27.81
N CYS A 178 -13.96 77.36 -28.07
CA CYS A 178 -13.18 76.71 -27.01
C CYS A 178 -12.59 77.71 -26.01
N ALA A 179 -12.13 78.88 -26.49
CA ALA A 179 -11.63 79.96 -25.66
C ALA A 179 -12.71 80.57 -24.74
N THR A 180 -13.94 80.79 -25.24
CA THR A 180 -15.04 81.35 -24.42
C THR A 180 -15.77 80.31 -23.59
N ALA A 181 -15.59 79.02 -23.88
CA ALA A 181 -16.03 77.91 -23.05
C ALA A 181 -15.01 77.51 -21.95
N GLY A 182 -13.75 77.94 -22.10
CA GLY A 182 -12.67 77.62 -21.15
C GLY A 182 -12.06 76.22 -21.31
N PHE A 183 -12.19 75.64 -22.51
CA PHE A 183 -11.74 74.28 -22.85
C PHE A 183 -10.46 74.31 -23.68
N ASN A 184 -9.52 73.39 -23.41
CA ASN A 184 -8.27 73.24 -24.18
C ASN A 184 -8.06 71.83 -24.74
N CYS A 185 -9.06 70.94 -24.64
CA CYS A 185 -9.08 69.65 -25.31
C CYS A 185 -10.50 69.08 -25.47
N GLY A 186 -10.60 68.05 -26.30
CA GLY A 186 -11.82 67.27 -26.49
C GLY A 186 -12.91 68.06 -27.23
N LYS A 187 -14.08 67.45 -27.37
CA LYS A 187 -15.23 68.05 -28.05
C LYS A 187 -16.27 68.51 -27.03
N ALA A 188 -17.01 69.56 -27.36
CA ALA A 188 -18.08 70.10 -26.53
C ALA A 188 -19.20 70.72 -27.39
N GLY A 189 -20.36 70.98 -26.78
CA GLY A 189 -21.46 71.66 -27.45
C GLY A 189 -21.24 73.17 -27.54
N ASP A 190 -21.64 73.77 -28.66
CA ASP A 190 -21.48 75.21 -28.90
C ASP A 190 -22.53 76.10 -28.19
N GLY A 191 -23.61 75.49 -27.67
CA GLY A 191 -24.74 76.18 -27.05
C GLY A 191 -25.99 76.31 -27.94
N CYS A 192 -25.84 76.11 -29.25
CA CYS A 192 -26.82 76.36 -30.30
C CYS A 192 -27.13 75.09 -31.14
N GLY A 193 -26.65 73.93 -30.71
CA GLY A 193 -26.86 72.63 -31.34
C GLY A 193 -25.68 72.10 -32.16
N GLY A 194 -24.64 72.92 -32.38
CA GLY A 194 -23.39 72.52 -33.01
C GLY A 194 -22.37 71.96 -32.02
N VAL A 195 -21.21 71.57 -32.54
CA VAL A 195 -20.10 70.98 -31.77
C VAL A 195 -18.81 71.77 -32.07
N ILE A 196 -18.11 72.15 -31.00
CA ILE A 196 -16.73 72.64 -31.05
C ILE A 196 -15.75 71.51 -30.75
N ASP A 197 -14.61 71.50 -31.45
CA ASP A 197 -13.48 70.61 -31.20
C ASP A 197 -12.31 71.47 -30.69
N CYS A 198 -11.84 71.17 -29.49
CA CYS A 198 -10.83 71.95 -28.78
C CYS A 198 -9.45 71.28 -28.78
N GLY A 199 -9.25 70.25 -29.60
CA GLY A 199 -7.95 69.62 -29.83
C GLY A 199 -7.62 68.48 -28.87
N THR A 200 -6.35 68.07 -28.87
CA THR A 200 -5.84 66.91 -28.10
C THR A 200 -4.72 67.34 -27.16
N CYS A 201 -4.59 66.61 -26.04
CA CYS A 201 -3.53 66.84 -25.06
C CYS A 201 -2.20 66.24 -25.53
N THR A 202 -1.09 66.78 -25.01
CA THR A 202 0.24 66.19 -25.22
C THR A 202 0.50 65.15 -24.15
N ALA A 203 0.83 63.91 -24.55
CA ALA A 203 1.14 62.84 -23.61
C ALA A 203 2.28 63.25 -22.64
N PRO A 204 2.19 62.92 -21.34
CA PRO A 204 1.26 61.96 -20.71
C PRO A 204 -0.09 62.55 -20.26
N GLU A 205 -0.41 63.81 -20.57
CA GLU A 205 -1.71 64.39 -20.21
C GLU A 205 -2.85 63.78 -21.04
N VAL A 206 -3.99 63.54 -20.40
CA VAL A 206 -5.23 63.10 -21.07
C VAL A 206 -6.34 64.13 -20.85
N CYS A 207 -7.30 64.18 -21.77
CA CYS A 207 -8.41 65.13 -21.67
C CYS A 207 -9.37 64.68 -20.56
N GLY A 208 -9.62 65.56 -19.58
CA GLY A 208 -10.29 65.21 -18.32
C GLY A 208 -9.34 64.68 -17.23
N GLY A 209 -8.05 64.46 -17.52
CA GLY A 209 -7.12 63.69 -16.68
C GLY A 209 -6.83 64.24 -15.29
N GLY A 210 -7.02 65.55 -15.09
CA GLY A 210 -6.94 66.20 -13.78
C GLY A 210 -8.26 66.26 -13.00
N GLY A 211 -9.26 65.44 -13.35
CA GLY A 211 -10.60 65.47 -12.75
C GLY A 211 -11.48 66.65 -13.20
N VAL A 212 -11.06 67.40 -14.24
CA VAL A 212 -11.79 68.56 -14.77
C VAL A 212 -12.08 68.35 -16.25
N ALA A 213 -13.36 68.26 -16.59
CA ALA A 213 -13.88 68.03 -17.93
C ALA A 213 -13.29 68.99 -18.99
N ASN A 214 -13.03 68.46 -20.20
CA ASN A 214 -12.51 69.21 -21.35
C ASN A 214 -11.24 70.06 -21.09
N LYS A 215 -10.43 69.65 -20.09
CA LYS A 215 -9.09 70.18 -19.83
C LYS A 215 -8.03 69.10 -19.77
N CYS A 216 -6.85 69.40 -20.29
CA CYS A 216 -5.69 68.52 -20.14
C CYS A 216 -5.21 68.47 -18.69
N GLY A 217 -4.81 67.28 -18.25
CA GLY A 217 -4.16 67.07 -16.96
C GLY A 217 -3.52 65.68 -16.90
N GLY A 218 -2.54 65.52 -16.02
CA GLY A 218 -1.89 64.23 -15.76
C GLY A 218 -2.80 63.29 -14.97
N ALA A 219 -3.04 62.10 -15.50
CA ALA A 219 -3.75 61.03 -14.79
C ALA A 219 -2.98 60.61 -13.51
N PRO A 220 -3.67 60.13 -12.46
CA PRO A 220 -3.02 59.69 -11.22
C PRO A 220 -2.06 58.53 -11.49
N VAL A 221 -0.78 58.74 -11.22
CA VAL A 221 0.27 57.73 -11.43
C VAL A 221 0.19 56.68 -10.31
N CYS A 222 -0.17 55.45 -10.67
CA CYS A 222 -0.09 54.31 -9.76
C CYS A 222 1.38 54.11 -9.31
N THR A 223 1.61 54.01 -8.00
CA THR A 223 2.94 53.85 -7.40
C THR A 223 3.19 52.39 -7.00
N PRO A 224 4.15 51.68 -7.64
CA PRO A 224 4.46 50.28 -7.35
C PRO A 224 4.83 50.01 -5.87
N LYS A 225 4.15 49.04 -5.26
CA LYS A 225 4.48 48.51 -3.92
C LYS A 225 5.62 47.49 -3.96
N LYS A 226 6.26 47.27 -2.80
CA LYS A 226 7.37 46.33 -2.58
C LYS A 226 6.97 45.21 -1.61
N CYS A 227 7.75 44.14 -1.56
CA CYS A 227 7.50 42.97 -0.70
C CYS A 227 7.37 43.31 0.80
N SER A 228 8.17 44.29 1.27
CA SER A 228 8.09 44.86 2.62
C SER A 228 6.69 45.39 2.95
N ASP A 229 6.01 45.96 1.97
CA ASP A 229 4.77 46.71 2.13
C ASP A 229 3.54 45.78 2.16
N TYR A 230 3.79 44.47 1.98
CA TYR A 230 2.84 43.36 2.10
C TYR A 230 3.25 42.35 3.19
N GLY A 231 4.44 42.47 3.79
CA GLY A 231 4.98 41.51 4.76
C GLY A 231 5.50 40.19 4.15
N TYR A 232 5.71 40.13 2.84
CA TYR A 232 6.11 38.91 2.13
C TYR A 232 7.61 38.62 2.27
N SER A 233 7.97 37.37 2.54
CA SER A 233 9.35 36.89 2.67
C SER A 233 9.78 35.92 1.56
N CYS A 234 8.88 35.57 0.63
CA CYS A 234 9.16 34.68 -0.50
C CYS A 234 8.07 34.76 -1.58
N GLY A 235 8.40 34.28 -2.78
CA GLY A 235 7.49 34.11 -3.90
C GLY A 235 7.31 35.37 -4.75
N LEU A 236 6.54 35.24 -5.85
CA LEU A 236 6.24 36.35 -6.75
C LEU A 236 4.94 37.06 -6.34
N ALA A 237 4.88 38.38 -6.52
CA ALA A 237 3.69 39.18 -6.28
C ALA A 237 3.47 40.29 -7.32
N GLY A 238 2.26 40.83 -7.36
CA GLY A 238 1.93 42.02 -8.15
C GLY A 238 2.28 43.32 -7.40
N ASP A 239 2.74 44.33 -8.12
CA ASP A 239 3.08 45.64 -7.54
C ASP A 239 1.85 46.54 -7.28
N GLY A 240 0.67 46.12 -7.75
CA GLY A 240 -0.60 46.84 -7.69
C GLY A 240 -0.91 47.71 -8.92
N CYS A 241 0.09 47.93 -9.79
CA CYS A 241 0.07 48.79 -10.97
C CYS A 241 0.24 48.03 -12.30
N GLY A 242 0.18 46.70 -12.25
CA GLY A 242 0.33 45.80 -13.41
C GLY A 242 1.74 45.24 -13.61
N GLY A 243 2.72 45.66 -12.81
CA GLY A 243 4.05 45.08 -12.74
C GLY A 243 4.13 43.84 -11.83
N THR A 244 5.35 43.33 -11.67
CA THR A 244 5.62 42.11 -10.89
C THR A 244 6.89 42.31 -10.07
N ILE A 245 6.84 41.86 -8.81
CA ILE A 245 7.95 41.88 -7.85
C ILE A 245 8.29 40.45 -7.42
N ASP A 246 9.57 40.21 -7.14
CA ASP A 246 10.09 38.96 -6.61
C ASP A 246 10.52 39.17 -5.16
N CYS A 247 9.95 38.39 -4.25
CA CYS A 247 10.20 38.46 -2.82
C CYS A 247 11.19 37.37 -2.33
N GLY A 248 11.81 36.62 -3.24
CA GLY A 248 12.89 35.67 -2.95
C GLY A 248 12.42 34.24 -2.70
N THR A 249 13.36 33.39 -2.30
CA THR A 249 13.15 31.94 -2.10
C THR A 249 13.51 31.50 -0.68
N CYS A 250 12.82 30.48 -0.19
CA CYS A 250 13.04 29.93 1.15
C CYS A 250 14.29 29.04 1.22
N THR A 251 14.95 29.02 2.38
CA THR A 251 16.04 28.08 2.65
C THR A 251 15.46 26.71 3.03
N ALA A 252 15.84 25.66 2.31
CA ALA A 252 15.40 24.30 2.58
C ALA A 252 15.72 23.87 4.04
N PRO A 253 14.82 23.16 4.74
CA PRO A 253 13.62 22.48 4.23
C PRO A 253 12.36 23.36 4.16
N GLN A 254 12.43 24.67 4.42
CA GLN A 254 11.25 25.53 4.36
C GLN A 254 10.74 25.73 2.93
N THR A 255 9.42 25.81 2.80
CA THR A 255 8.69 26.13 1.57
C THR A 255 7.90 27.43 1.73
N CYS A 256 7.66 28.13 0.62
CA CYS A 256 6.89 29.37 0.66
C CYS A 256 5.41 29.05 0.91
N GLY A 257 4.80 29.70 1.91
CA GLY A 257 3.46 29.36 2.39
C GLY A 257 3.39 28.15 3.33
N GLY A 258 4.48 27.39 3.51
CA GLY A 258 4.48 26.11 4.22
C GLY A 258 4.18 26.18 5.72
N GLY A 259 4.23 27.37 6.31
CA GLY A 259 3.85 27.61 7.72
C GLY A 259 2.36 27.93 7.91
N GLY A 260 1.52 27.82 6.88
CA GLY A 260 0.12 28.27 6.90
C GLY A 260 -0.08 29.77 6.64
N ILE A 261 0.99 30.56 6.66
CA ILE A 261 0.98 31.99 6.35
C ILE A 261 1.37 32.19 4.87
N PRO A 262 0.47 32.70 4.00
CA PRO A 262 0.77 33.03 2.60
C PRO A 262 2.04 33.88 2.41
N SER A 263 2.80 33.61 1.36
CA SER A 263 4.04 34.33 0.98
C SER A 263 5.10 34.50 2.09
N VAL A 264 5.09 33.63 3.10
CA VAL A 264 6.10 33.55 4.18
C VAL A 264 6.67 32.13 4.28
N CYS A 265 7.96 31.99 4.59
CA CYS A 265 8.65 30.69 4.65
C CYS A 265 8.26 29.85 5.88
N GLY A 266 7.98 28.56 5.69
CA GLY A 266 7.70 27.61 6.79
C GLY A 266 7.58 26.15 6.33
N GLY A 267 7.00 25.28 7.16
CA GLY A 267 6.62 23.91 6.78
C GLY A 267 7.78 22.90 6.66
N GLY A 268 8.31 22.45 7.80
CA GLY A 268 9.52 21.61 7.87
C GLY A 268 9.31 20.15 8.35
N ALA A 269 8.14 19.56 8.18
CA ALA A 269 7.85 18.18 8.61
C ALA A 269 6.97 17.42 7.61
N ALA A 270 7.36 16.20 7.23
CA ALA A 270 6.60 15.33 6.32
C ALA A 270 5.58 14.48 7.09
N THR A 271 4.34 14.45 6.62
CA THR A 271 3.24 13.66 7.22
C THR A 271 3.28 12.19 6.77
N CYS A 272 4.15 11.45 7.43
CA CYS A 272 4.14 10.00 7.61
C CYS A 272 2.76 9.43 8.02
N VAL A 273 2.59 8.10 7.96
CA VAL A 273 1.39 7.41 8.49
C VAL A 273 1.70 6.27 9.48
N ASN A 274 0.87 6.15 10.53
CA ASN A 274 0.92 5.11 11.56
C ASN A 274 2.30 4.97 12.25
N LEU A 275 3.00 3.84 12.04
CA LEU A 275 4.29 3.56 12.67
C LEU A 275 5.49 4.09 11.87
N GLU A 276 5.28 4.46 10.61
CA GLU A 276 6.24 5.22 9.82
C GLU A 276 6.63 6.52 10.55
N CYS A 277 5.66 7.17 11.21
CA CYS A 277 5.88 8.36 12.03
C CYS A 277 6.78 8.17 13.26
N LYS A 278 7.16 6.93 13.57
CA LYS A 278 8.10 6.61 14.64
C LYS A 278 9.46 6.19 14.10
N LYS A 279 9.67 6.09 12.77
CA LYS A 279 11.02 6.03 12.20
C LYS A 279 11.73 7.35 12.48
N VAL A 280 13.05 7.30 12.69
CA VAL A 280 13.86 8.50 12.95
C VAL A 280 15.10 8.48 12.07
N LYS A 281 15.48 9.66 11.56
CA LYS A 281 16.76 9.83 10.87
C LYS A 281 17.90 9.73 11.90
N CYS A 282 18.99 9.09 11.50
CA CYS A 282 20.21 8.95 12.28
C CYS A 282 21.39 9.61 11.57
N ASP A 283 22.27 10.27 12.31
CA ASP A 283 23.48 10.89 11.75
C ASP A 283 24.51 9.85 11.30
N ALA A 284 24.49 8.67 11.92
CA ALA A 284 25.21 7.47 11.50
C ALA A 284 24.41 6.20 11.86
N GLY A 285 24.51 5.17 11.02
CA GLY A 285 23.79 3.91 11.20
C GLY A 285 22.27 4.03 11.04
N THR A 286 21.52 3.07 11.59
CA THR A 286 20.05 3.07 11.60
C THR A 286 19.52 2.53 12.92
N SER A 287 18.34 3.02 13.33
CA SER A 287 17.48 2.30 14.29
C SER A 287 17.24 0.91 13.74
N SER A 288 17.61 -0.14 14.47
CA SER A 288 17.53 -1.52 13.99
C SER A 288 17.16 -2.49 15.11
N ILE A 289 16.66 -3.67 14.74
CA ILE A 289 16.51 -4.80 15.67
C ILE A 289 17.14 -6.06 15.09
N SER A 290 17.54 -6.98 15.96
CA SER A 290 17.99 -8.33 15.60
C SER A 290 17.60 -9.34 16.67
N GLY A 291 17.65 -10.62 16.30
CA GLY A 291 17.37 -11.72 17.21
C GLY A 291 17.43 -13.05 16.49
N VAL A 292 16.98 -14.10 17.18
CA VAL A 292 16.84 -15.45 16.63
C VAL A 292 15.38 -15.89 16.81
N VAL A 293 14.74 -16.38 15.74
CA VAL A 293 13.40 -16.98 15.83
C VAL A 293 13.51 -18.44 16.26
N TYR A 294 12.61 -18.89 17.14
CA TYR A 294 12.55 -20.27 17.63
C TYR A 294 11.19 -20.92 17.40
N ASP A 295 11.17 -22.24 17.47
CA ASP A 295 9.98 -23.08 17.64
C ASP A 295 9.14 -22.69 18.87
N PRO A 296 7.87 -23.13 18.97
CA PRO A 296 7.02 -22.85 20.12
C PRO A 296 7.57 -23.25 21.50
N ALA A 297 8.42 -24.28 21.62
CA ALA A 297 9.08 -24.62 22.88
C ALA A 297 10.28 -23.70 23.21
N GLY A 298 10.77 -22.92 22.25
CA GLY A 298 11.98 -22.11 22.41
C GLY A 298 13.24 -22.97 22.55
N LYS A 299 13.35 -24.08 21.82
CA LYS A 299 14.52 -24.96 21.77
C LYS A 299 15.29 -24.78 20.46
N THR A 300 14.62 -24.93 19.33
CA THR A 300 15.23 -25.02 18.00
C THR A 300 15.09 -23.69 17.25
N PRO A 301 16.18 -23.08 16.75
CA PRO A 301 16.08 -21.89 15.92
C PRO A 301 15.52 -22.23 14.52
N LEU A 302 14.69 -21.37 13.93
CA LEU A 302 13.95 -21.69 12.70
C LEU A 302 14.46 -20.94 11.46
N TYR A 303 14.78 -21.69 10.41
CA TYR A 303 15.07 -21.20 9.05
C TYR A 303 13.80 -20.72 8.33
N ASN A 304 13.94 -19.76 7.41
CA ASN A 304 12.90 -19.33 6.46
C ASN A 304 11.59 -18.82 7.12
N VAL A 305 11.69 -18.15 8.27
CA VAL A 305 10.55 -17.47 8.92
C VAL A 305 10.58 -15.98 8.61
N PHE A 306 9.45 -15.40 8.22
CA PHE A 306 9.31 -13.96 8.02
C PHE A 306 9.25 -13.22 9.35
N VAL A 307 10.01 -12.14 9.47
CA VAL A 307 9.99 -11.24 10.62
C VAL A 307 9.81 -9.81 10.12
N PHE A 308 8.78 -9.10 10.60
CA PHE A 308 8.44 -7.76 10.09
C PHE A 308 7.78 -6.85 11.14
N ILE A 309 7.80 -5.55 10.86
CA ILE A 309 7.02 -4.54 11.59
C ILE A 309 5.93 -4.01 10.65
N PRO A 310 4.64 -4.32 10.91
CA PRO A 310 3.52 -3.90 10.05
C PRO A 310 3.16 -2.42 10.25
N ASN A 311 2.81 -1.69 9.18
CA ASN A 311 2.30 -0.32 9.30
C ASN A 311 0.78 -0.24 9.55
N GLY A 312 0.07 -1.36 9.47
CA GLY A 312 -1.35 -1.48 9.79
C GLY A 312 -1.69 -2.86 10.38
N THR A 313 -2.91 -3.06 10.87
CA THR A 313 -3.30 -4.33 11.51
C THR A 313 -3.13 -5.53 10.57
N PRO A 314 -2.34 -6.56 10.92
CA PRO A 314 -2.23 -7.78 10.11
C PRO A 314 -3.56 -8.53 10.03
N GLY A 315 -4.08 -8.73 8.81
CA GLY A 315 -5.35 -9.41 8.56
C GLY A 315 -5.41 -10.84 9.13
N SER A 316 -6.62 -11.34 9.40
CA SER A 316 -6.87 -12.70 9.88
C SER A 316 -6.58 -13.77 8.82
N PHE A 317 -6.19 -14.97 9.25
CA PHE A 317 -6.21 -16.15 8.39
C PHE A 317 -7.58 -16.80 8.36
N ALA A 318 -7.89 -17.50 7.27
CA ALA A 318 -8.96 -18.49 7.23
C ALA A 318 -8.38 -19.89 7.49
N ASP A 319 -9.10 -20.71 8.25
CA ASP A 319 -8.81 -22.14 8.43
C ASP A 319 -9.10 -22.90 7.13
N GLY A 320 -8.21 -23.80 6.73
CA GLY A 320 -8.42 -24.72 5.62
C GLY A 320 -7.43 -24.55 4.46
N ALA A 321 -7.47 -25.49 3.52
CA ALA A 321 -6.62 -25.47 2.32
C ALA A 321 -6.73 -24.13 1.56
N THR A 322 -5.63 -23.39 1.48
CA THR A 322 -5.51 -22.14 0.72
C THR A 322 -4.23 -22.14 -0.14
N CYS A 323 -4.33 -21.51 -1.30
CA CYS A 323 -3.24 -21.43 -2.28
C CYS A 323 -2.25 -20.30 -1.93
N ASP A 324 -1.57 -20.43 -0.78
CA ASP A 324 -0.64 -19.42 -0.27
C ASP A 324 0.70 -19.49 -1.05
N LYS A 325 0.96 -18.51 -1.92
CA LYS A 325 2.13 -18.46 -2.81
C LYS A 325 3.22 -17.50 -2.33
N CYS A 326 4.44 -17.70 -2.81
CA CYS A 326 5.58 -16.85 -2.42
C CYS A 326 5.52 -15.42 -2.98
N ALA A 327 4.70 -15.13 -4.00
CA ALA A 327 4.46 -13.79 -4.54
C ALA A 327 3.36 -12.99 -3.81
N ASP A 328 2.66 -13.56 -2.83
CA ASP A 328 1.61 -12.86 -2.10
C ASP A 328 2.19 -11.85 -1.09
N ALA A 329 1.57 -10.68 -0.91
CA ALA A 329 1.99 -9.74 0.15
C ALA A 329 1.90 -10.36 1.55
N LEU A 330 2.72 -9.85 2.48
CA LEU A 330 2.49 -10.03 3.91
C LEU A 330 1.40 -9.04 4.36
N SER A 331 0.45 -9.53 5.16
CA SER A 331 -0.69 -8.73 5.64
C SER A 331 -0.26 -7.64 6.63
N GLY A 332 -0.87 -6.45 6.56
CA GLY A 332 -0.58 -5.35 7.48
C GLY A 332 0.51 -4.39 7.00
N TYR A 333 0.88 -4.44 5.72
CA TYR A 333 1.75 -3.47 5.04
C TYR A 333 3.10 -3.27 5.76
N PRO A 334 4.01 -4.26 5.71
CA PRO A 334 5.26 -4.22 6.46
C PRO A 334 6.13 -3.01 6.07
N LEU A 335 6.51 -2.20 7.05
CA LEU A 335 7.48 -1.10 6.89
C LEU A 335 8.88 -1.62 6.55
N VAL A 336 9.21 -2.78 7.12
CA VAL A 336 10.52 -3.44 7.10
C VAL A 336 10.31 -4.93 7.30
N THR A 337 11.02 -5.78 6.54
CA THR A 337 10.92 -7.25 6.62
C THR A 337 12.29 -7.92 6.49
N ALA A 338 12.45 -9.07 7.14
CA ALA A 338 13.55 -10.00 6.98
C ALA A 338 13.02 -11.45 6.89
N ILE A 339 13.89 -12.35 6.41
CA ILE A 339 13.72 -13.80 6.49
C ILE A 339 14.87 -14.34 7.35
N THR A 340 14.61 -15.36 8.18
CA THR A 340 15.64 -15.97 9.04
C THR A 340 16.59 -16.91 8.29
N ASN A 341 17.88 -16.84 8.63
CA ASN A 341 18.92 -17.70 8.05
C ASN A 341 18.98 -19.11 8.69
N GLU A 342 19.97 -19.92 8.31
CA GLU A 342 20.19 -21.30 8.77
C GLU A 342 20.53 -21.44 10.27
N LYS A 343 20.63 -20.32 11.00
CA LYS A 343 20.76 -20.26 12.46
C LYS A 343 19.54 -19.62 13.14
N GLY A 344 18.48 -19.34 12.38
CA GLY A 344 17.30 -18.60 12.81
C GLY A 344 17.51 -17.10 13.03
N GLU A 345 18.69 -16.54 12.68
CA GLU A 345 19.02 -15.13 12.91
C GLU A 345 18.25 -14.22 11.93
N PHE A 346 17.76 -13.08 12.42
CA PHE A 346 17.20 -12.00 11.60
C PHE A 346 17.78 -10.63 12.00
N LYS A 347 17.72 -9.67 11.06
CA LYS A 347 17.93 -8.24 11.34
C LYS A 347 16.96 -7.39 10.53
N LEU A 348 16.30 -6.43 11.17
CA LEU A 348 15.57 -5.33 10.51
C LEU A 348 16.35 -4.04 10.70
N ASN A 349 16.59 -3.30 9.62
CA ASN A 349 17.13 -1.95 9.64
C ASN A 349 15.99 -0.94 9.44
N ASP A 350 16.20 0.33 9.81
CA ASP A 350 15.21 1.42 9.68
C ASP A 350 13.86 1.12 10.38
N VAL A 351 13.95 0.68 11.64
CA VAL A 351 12.75 0.36 12.45
C VAL A 351 12.14 1.61 13.10
N PRO A 352 10.81 1.63 13.28
CA PRO A 352 10.14 2.52 14.23
C PRO A 352 10.75 2.46 15.65
N VAL A 353 10.81 3.61 16.32
CA VAL A 353 11.38 3.82 17.66
C VAL A 353 10.30 3.94 18.73
N GLY A 354 10.61 3.48 19.95
CA GLY A 354 9.79 3.66 21.14
C GLY A 354 9.22 2.34 21.69
N ALA A 355 8.30 2.45 22.64
CA ALA A 355 7.63 1.30 23.25
C ALA A 355 6.37 0.88 22.47
N GLY A 356 6.04 -0.41 22.56
CA GLY A 356 4.80 -0.96 21.98
C GLY A 356 4.83 -1.13 20.47
N ILE A 357 6.01 -1.17 19.84
CA ILE A 357 6.14 -1.45 18.41
C ILE A 357 5.78 -2.93 18.17
N PRO A 358 4.81 -3.26 17.29
CA PRO A 358 4.47 -4.65 16.98
C PRO A 358 5.57 -5.29 16.14
N LEU A 359 6.19 -6.35 16.68
CA LEU A 359 6.99 -7.29 15.92
C LEU A 359 6.10 -8.49 15.54
N VAL A 360 6.04 -8.81 14.25
CA VAL A 360 5.31 -9.97 13.72
C VAL A 360 6.29 -11.01 13.22
N ILE A 361 6.04 -12.27 13.59
CA ILE A 361 6.85 -13.43 13.23
C ILE A 361 5.91 -14.46 12.61
N GLN A 362 6.19 -14.88 11.38
CA GLN A 362 5.26 -15.67 10.56
C GLN A 362 5.95 -16.71 9.67
N THR A 363 5.45 -17.95 9.70
CA THR A 363 5.66 -18.94 8.62
C THR A 363 4.32 -19.54 8.22
N GLY A 364 3.95 -19.40 6.95
CA GLY A 364 2.60 -19.72 6.46
C GLY A 364 1.51 -19.01 7.26
N LYS A 365 0.61 -19.80 7.84
CA LYS A 365 -0.44 -19.36 8.77
C LYS A 365 -0.04 -19.40 10.25
N TRP A 366 1.16 -19.87 10.59
CA TRP A 366 1.68 -19.77 11.96
C TRP A 366 2.19 -18.34 12.17
N ARG A 367 1.57 -17.58 13.08
CA ARG A 367 1.90 -16.16 13.29
C ARG A 367 1.74 -15.72 14.74
N ARG A 368 2.76 -15.05 15.29
CA ARG A 368 2.68 -14.31 16.56
C ARG A 368 3.02 -12.84 16.34
N GLN A 369 2.37 -12.00 17.14
CA GLN A 369 2.60 -10.56 17.18
C GLN A 369 2.87 -10.18 18.63
N VAL A 370 3.98 -9.50 18.88
CA VAL A 370 4.40 -9.08 20.24
C VAL A 370 4.76 -7.60 20.26
N PRO A 371 4.44 -6.86 21.33
CA PRO A 371 4.98 -5.52 21.54
C PRO A 371 6.45 -5.64 21.94
N ILE A 372 7.32 -4.95 21.19
CA ILE A 372 8.73 -4.73 21.56
C ILE A 372 8.95 -3.25 21.91
N THR A 373 10.12 -2.96 22.48
CA THR A 373 10.63 -1.60 22.64
C THR A 373 11.91 -1.46 21.83
N THR A 374 12.06 -0.35 21.11
CA THR A 374 13.17 -0.08 20.20
C THR A 374 13.82 1.26 20.51
N ALA A 375 15.14 1.33 20.44
CA ALA A 375 15.91 2.55 20.67
C ALA A 375 16.32 3.22 19.34
N ALA A 376 16.40 4.56 19.34
CA ALA A 376 16.89 5.33 18.21
C ALA A 376 18.35 4.98 17.88
N CYS A 377 18.67 4.87 16.59
CA CYS A 377 20.03 4.85 16.05
C CYS A 377 20.97 3.78 16.64
N THR A 378 20.39 2.69 17.17
CA THR A 378 21.11 1.53 17.71
C THR A 378 20.44 0.24 17.26
N ASN A 379 21.16 -0.88 17.38
CA ASN A 379 20.59 -2.21 17.20
C ASN A 379 20.05 -2.75 18.53
N THR A 380 18.73 -2.92 18.63
CA THR A 380 18.08 -3.54 19.79
C THR A 380 18.03 -5.06 19.60
N VAL A 381 18.70 -5.83 20.44
CA VAL A 381 18.61 -7.30 20.43
C VAL A 381 17.33 -7.73 21.14
N ILE A 382 16.42 -8.40 20.44
CA ILE A 382 15.13 -8.83 20.98
C ILE A 382 15.29 -10.17 21.73
N PRO A 383 14.80 -10.29 22.98
CA PRO A 383 14.93 -11.50 23.76
C PRO A 383 14.06 -12.65 23.22
N LYS A 384 14.61 -13.86 23.33
CA LYS A 384 14.07 -15.15 22.90
C LYS A 384 12.58 -15.38 23.21
N ASP A 385 12.11 -14.98 24.39
CA ASP A 385 10.71 -15.20 24.80
C ASP A 385 9.71 -14.40 23.94
N LEU A 386 10.17 -13.32 23.31
CA LEU A 386 9.40 -12.54 22.33
C LEU A 386 9.58 -13.06 20.90
N THR A 387 10.69 -13.74 20.58
CA THR A 387 11.00 -14.19 19.21
C THR A 387 10.65 -15.63 18.87
N ARG A 388 10.23 -16.46 19.84
CA ARG A 388 9.66 -17.79 19.54
C ARG A 388 8.26 -17.72 18.91
N LEU A 389 7.88 -18.74 18.13
CA LEU A 389 6.52 -18.95 17.65
C LEU A 389 5.51 -19.21 18.81
N PRO A 390 4.20 -19.01 18.59
CA PRO A 390 3.16 -19.23 19.60
C PRO A 390 2.86 -20.72 19.79
N ARG A 391 2.69 -21.15 21.05
CA ARG A 391 2.36 -22.54 21.45
C ARG A 391 0.87 -22.86 21.47
N ASP A 392 0.02 -21.84 21.56
CA ASP A 392 -1.43 -21.93 21.56
C ASP A 392 -2.08 -20.63 21.08
N LYS A 393 -3.41 -20.66 20.88
CA LYS A 393 -4.20 -19.53 20.38
C LYS A 393 -4.15 -18.26 21.23
N SER A 394 -3.70 -18.32 22.49
CA SER A 394 -3.62 -17.12 23.32
C SER A 394 -2.41 -16.25 22.96
N GLU A 395 -1.40 -16.82 22.32
CA GLU A 395 -0.17 -16.13 21.92
C GLU A 395 -0.11 -15.76 20.43
N GLY A 396 -1.04 -16.27 19.62
CA GLY A 396 -1.08 -16.03 18.18
C GLY A 396 -1.91 -17.05 17.41
N HIS A 397 -1.71 -17.11 16.10
CA HIS A 397 -2.34 -18.08 15.22
C HIS A 397 -1.40 -19.27 14.97
N LEU A 398 -1.95 -20.48 15.06
CA LEU A 398 -1.32 -21.74 14.63
C LEU A 398 -2.14 -22.29 13.45
N PRO A 399 -1.54 -23.00 12.49
CA PRO A 399 -2.32 -23.70 11.46
C PRO A 399 -3.28 -24.72 12.08
N LYS A 400 -4.40 -24.97 11.41
CA LYS A 400 -5.39 -25.99 11.77
C LYS A 400 -4.90 -27.34 11.26
N ILE A 401 -4.44 -28.20 12.16
CA ILE A 401 -3.79 -29.49 11.85
C ILE A 401 -4.76 -30.64 12.13
N ALA A 402 -4.94 -31.56 11.19
CA ALA A 402 -5.43 -32.90 11.48
C ALA A 402 -4.23 -33.83 11.63
N LEU A 403 -4.21 -34.68 12.67
CA LEU A 403 -3.16 -35.67 12.88
C LEU A 403 -3.79 -37.05 13.05
N THR A 404 -3.39 -38.01 12.21
CA THR A 404 -3.82 -39.41 12.32
C THR A 404 -2.73 -40.23 13.00
N THR A 405 -3.04 -40.81 14.15
CA THR A 405 -2.08 -41.55 14.98
C THR A 405 -1.71 -42.92 14.38
N GLY A 406 -0.47 -43.32 14.62
CA GLY A 406 0.16 -44.50 14.02
C GLY A 406 0.36 -45.63 15.01
N GLY A 407 0.56 -46.85 14.49
CA GLY A 407 0.96 -48.01 15.29
C GLY A 407 2.47 -48.06 15.57
N PHE A 408 3.27 -47.41 14.74
CA PHE A 408 4.75 -47.42 14.76
C PHE A 408 5.37 -46.02 14.89
N ASP A 409 4.58 -44.94 14.75
CA ASP A 409 4.99 -43.55 15.00
C ASP A 409 3.97 -42.85 15.91
N ALA A 410 4.47 -41.99 16.79
CA ALA A 410 3.70 -41.11 17.66
C ALA A 410 3.99 -39.61 17.33
N LEU A 411 3.64 -39.17 16.12
CA LEU A 411 3.92 -37.79 15.65
C LEU A 411 3.22 -36.70 16.50
N GLU A 412 2.16 -37.04 17.23
CA GLU A 412 1.55 -36.19 18.24
C GLU A 412 2.53 -35.80 19.36
N CYS A 413 3.48 -36.67 19.67
CA CYS A 413 4.56 -36.40 20.61
C CYS A 413 5.66 -35.52 20.01
N LEU A 414 5.88 -35.55 18.69
CA LEU A 414 6.74 -34.57 18.02
C LEU A 414 6.13 -33.16 18.08
N LEU A 415 4.85 -32.99 17.75
CA LEU A 415 4.17 -31.69 17.88
C LEU A 415 4.22 -31.14 19.31
N ARG A 416 4.14 -32.03 20.31
CA ARG A 416 4.31 -31.70 21.73
C ARG A 416 5.76 -31.31 22.08
N LYS A 417 6.77 -31.94 21.46
CA LYS A 417 8.19 -31.60 21.62
C LYS A 417 8.58 -30.28 20.94
N ILE A 418 7.95 -29.95 19.80
CA ILE A 418 7.94 -28.63 19.12
C ILE A 418 7.27 -27.56 20.00
N GLY A 419 6.53 -27.98 21.03
CA GLY A 419 6.03 -27.09 22.09
C GLY A 419 4.61 -26.59 21.88
N ILE A 420 3.79 -27.24 21.05
CA ILE A 420 2.34 -26.98 21.06
C ILE A 420 1.77 -27.35 22.44
N SER A 421 1.00 -26.46 23.05
CA SER A 421 0.37 -26.69 24.36
C SER A 421 -0.62 -27.86 24.32
N ASP A 422 -0.63 -28.72 25.35
CA ASP A 422 -1.54 -29.89 25.45
C ASP A 422 -3.03 -29.52 25.26
N SER A 423 -3.41 -28.29 25.61
CA SER A 423 -4.76 -27.72 25.41
C SER A 423 -5.18 -27.55 23.95
N GLU A 424 -4.25 -27.60 23.00
CA GLU A 424 -4.53 -27.51 21.56
C GLU A 424 -4.82 -28.86 20.90
N PHE A 425 -4.55 -29.97 21.59
CA PHE A 425 -4.82 -31.33 21.13
C PHE A 425 -6.24 -31.73 21.55
N THR A 426 -7.17 -31.78 20.60
CA THR A 426 -8.60 -32.02 20.87
C THR A 426 -9.25 -32.90 19.81
N ASN A 427 -10.41 -33.50 20.10
CA ASN A 427 -11.23 -34.10 19.04
C ASN A 427 -11.76 -32.99 18.09
N PRO A 428 -12.15 -33.30 16.84
CA PRO A 428 -12.61 -32.31 15.84
C PRO A 428 -13.81 -31.44 16.25
N SER A 429 -14.57 -31.84 17.28
CA SER A 429 -15.64 -31.04 17.89
C SER A 429 -15.12 -30.01 18.91
N GLY A 430 -13.84 -30.08 19.27
CA GLY A 430 -13.14 -29.16 20.17
C GLY A 430 -12.43 -28.03 19.42
N LEU A 431 -12.15 -26.96 20.15
CA LEU A 431 -11.59 -25.72 19.60
C LEU A 431 -10.07 -25.76 19.36
N GLY A 432 -9.38 -26.87 19.67
CA GLY A 432 -7.93 -26.96 19.59
C GLY A 432 -7.41 -26.92 18.14
N ARG A 433 -6.18 -26.44 17.96
CA ARG A 433 -5.55 -26.32 16.63
C ARG A 433 -4.99 -27.63 16.09
N VAL A 434 -4.73 -28.63 16.95
CA VAL A 434 -4.41 -30.01 16.54
C VAL A 434 -5.62 -30.90 16.81
N ASN A 435 -6.17 -31.52 15.76
CA ASN A 435 -7.23 -32.50 15.91
C ASN A 435 -6.74 -33.92 15.70
N LEU A 436 -6.85 -34.73 16.76
CA LEU A 436 -6.44 -36.13 16.76
C LEU A 436 -7.51 -37.02 16.15
N TYR A 437 -7.08 -37.90 15.26
CA TYR A 437 -7.85 -38.97 14.64
C TYR A 437 -7.09 -40.29 14.79
N LYS A 438 -7.81 -41.41 14.86
CA LYS A 438 -7.22 -42.75 14.88
C LYS A 438 -6.99 -43.24 13.45
N GLY A 439 -5.73 -43.39 13.01
CA GLY A 439 -5.41 -43.80 11.63
C GLY A 439 -5.76 -45.26 11.32
N MET A 440 -5.29 -46.17 12.19
CA MET A 440 -5.46 -47.63 12.01
C MET A 440 -6.81 -48.16 12.56
N PRO A 441 -7.46 -49.12 11.87
CA PRO A 441 -8.57 -49.87 12.44
C PRO A 441 -8.12 -50.69 13.67
N PRO A 442 -9.02 -51.04 14.60
CA PRO A 442 -8.65 -51.79 15.81
C PRO A 442 -8.10 -53.19 15.48
N LYS A 443 -6.79 -53.39 15.62
CA LYS A 443 -6.14 -54.71 15.50
C LYS A 443 -6.55 -55.61 16.67
N THR A 444 -7.46 -56.54 16.44
CA THR A 444 -7.59 -57.78 17.24
C THR A 444 -6.49 -58.77 16.83
N TYR A 445 -5.25 -58.48 17.21
CA TYR A 445 -4.11 -59.36 16.96
C TYR A 445 -3.74 -60.17 18.21
N THR A 446 -3.90 -61.49 18.12
CA THR A 446 -3.46 -62.41 19.17
C THR A 446 -2.04 -62.89 18.85
N LEU A 447 -1.05 -62.46 19.64
CA LEU A 447 0.28 -63.06 19.60
C LEU A 447 0.29 -64.38 20.38
N SER A 448 1.00 -65.37 19.85
CA SER A 448 1.22 -66.68 20.49
C SER A 448 2.01 -66.52 21.80
N GLY A 449 1.30 -66.30 22.90
CA GLY A 449 1.85 -65.90 24.19
C GLY A 449 0.84 -65.26 25.15
N GLY A 450 -0.33 -64.81 24.65
CA GLY A 450 -1.51 -64.56 25.49
C GLY A 450 -1.49 -63.32 26.38
N SER A 451 -0.50 -62.44 26.27
CA SER A 451 -0.54 -61.12 26.90
C SER A 451 -1.18 -60.09 25.96
N TYR A 452 -2.18 -59.37 26.46
CA TYR A 452 -3.03 -58.45 25.68
C TYR A 452 -2.91 -57.03 26.21
N ILE A 453 -2.52 -56.10 25.34
CA ILE A 453 -2.62 -54.65 25.59
C ILE A 453 -3.37 -54.05 24.38
N PRO A 454 -4.51 -53.37 24.58
CA PRO A 454 -5.25 -52.76 23.48
C PRO A 454 -4.53 -51.51 22.96
N GLY A 455 -4.46 -51.35 21.63
CA GLY A 455 -3.76 -50.22 21.00
C GLY A 455 -4.36 -48.87 21.37
N ALA A 456 -3.69 -48.14 22.27
CA ALA A 456 -4.16 -46.86 22.82
C ALA A 456 -3.89 -45.63 21.93
N THR A 457 -3.37 -45.84 20.71
CA THR A 457 -3.25 -44.84 19.63
C THR A 457 -4.52 -44.02 19.39
N GLY A 458 -5.70 -44.53 19.80
CA GLY A 458 -7.00 -43.90 19.60
C GLY A 458 -7.63 -43.26 20.85
N ALA A 459 -6.88 -42.90 21.89
CA ALA A 459 -7.47 -42.39 23.15
C ALA A 459 -6.62 -41.34 23.89
N TYR A 460 -7.30 -40.44 24.60
CA TYR A 460 -6.71 -39.59 25.65
C TYR A 460 -6.57 -40.37 26.97
N THR A 461 -5.65 -39.92 27.81
CA THR A 461 -5.52 -40.30 29.23
C THR A 461 -6.79 -40.09 30.06
N SER A 462 -7.71 -39.23 29.62
CA SER A 462 -9.05 -39.04 30.21
C SER A 462 -10.06 -40.14 29.84
N GLY A 463 -9.68 -41.12 29.01
CA GLY A 463 -10.56 -42.18 28.51
C GLY A 463 -11.43 -41.78 27.31
N ALA A 464 -11.43 -40.51 26.90
CA ALA A 464 -12.09 -40.08 25.68
C ALA A 464 -11.38 -40.66 24.44
N LEU A 465 -12.14 -41.14 23.46
CA LEU A 465 -11.61 -41.75 22.23
C LEU A 465 -11.47 -40.73 21.10
N PHE A 466 -10.48 -40.92 20.23
CA PHE A 466 -10.35 -40.18 18.97
C PHE A 466 -11.34 -40.75 17.94
N PRO A 467 -11.93 -39.92 17.07
CA PRO A 467 -12.70 -40.42 15.93
C PRO A 467 -11.80 -41.19 14.95
N ASP A 468 -12.40 -42.15 14.23
CA ASP A 468 -11.73 -42.91 13.18
C ASP A 468 -11.36 -41.99 11.99
N ALA A 469 -10.15 -42.13 11.45
CA ALA A 469 -9.65 -41.28 10.35
C ALA A 469 -10.44 -41.42 9.03
N THR A 470 -11.26 -42.46 8.85
CA THR A 470 -12.27 -42.50 7.78
C THR A 470 -13.21 -41.29 7.81
N THR A 471 -13.52 -40.76 8.99
CA THR A 471 -14.34 -39.55 9.16
C THR A 471 -13.64 -38.26 8.70
N LEU A 472 -12.31 -38.28 8.52
CA LEU A 472 -11.53 -37.19 7.92
C LEU A 472 -11.50 -37.33 6.40
N TRP A 473 -10.91 -38.41 5.89
CA TRP A 473 -10.50 -38.47 4.48
C TRP A 473 -11.57 -38.99 3.51
N ASN A 474 -12.67 -39.60 3.99
CA ASN A 474 -13.78 -40.00 3.10
C ASN A 474 -14.68 -38.83 2.69
N ASP A 475 -14.59 -37.68 3.37
CA ASP A 475 -15.31 -36.46 3.03
C ASP A 475 -14.32 -35.30 2.77
N ALA A 476 -14.24 -34.87 1.51
CA ALA A 476 -13.43 -33.73 1.09
C ALA A 476 -13.78 -32.42 1.86
N THR A 477 -15.00 -32.32 2.41
CA THR A 477 -15.47 -31.19 3.23
C THR A 477 -14.88 -31.21 4.64
N GLN A 478 -14.48 -32.37 5.18
CA GLN A 478 -13.71 -32.40 6.43
C GLN A 478 -12.24 -32.08 6.17
N LEU A 479 -11.61 -32.70 5.16
CA LEU A 479 -10.22 -32.40 4.79
C LEU A 479 -9.99 -30.90 4.58
N LYS A 480 -10.87 -30.22 3.82
CA LYS A 480 -10.74 -28.79 3.52
C LYS A 480 -10.84 -27.85 4.72
N LYS A 481 -11.22 -28.32 5.92
CA LYS A 481 -11.19 -27.53 7.17
C LYS A 481 -9.79 -27.40 7.77
N TYR A 482 -8.83 -28.19 7.29
CA TYR A 482 -7.48 -28.24 7.82
C TYR A 482 -6.50 -27.57 6.86
N ASP A 483 -5.50 -26.88 7.41
CA ASP A 483 -4.37 -26.36 6.67
C ASP A 483 -3.39 -27.51 6.37
N ILE A 484 -3.17 -28.39 7.36
CA ILE A 484 -2.19 -29.48 7.33
C ILE A 484 -2.84 -30.80 7.77
N VAL A 485 -2.55 -31.89 7.07
CA VAL A 485 -2.84 -33.27 7.48
C VAL A 485 -1.53 -34.01 7.71
N LEU A 486 -1.26 -34.38 8.95
CA LEU A 486 -0.08 -35.18 9.35
C LEU A 486 -0.52 -36.63 9.60
N MET A 487 0.25 -37.59 9.10
CA MET A 487 -0.14 -39.01 9.18
C MET A 487 1.03 -39.89 9.65
N ALA A 488 0.86 -40.48 10.84
CA ALA A 488 1.84 -41.29 11.56
C ALA A 488 1.70 -42.78 11.21
N CYS A 489 2.83 -43.47 11.02
CA CYS A 489 2.90 -44.82 10.46
C CYS A 489 1.94 -45.83 11.12
N GLU A 490 0.93 -46.25 10.38
CA GLU A 490 -0.12 -47.20 10.82
C GLU A 490 0.39 -48.65 11.02
N GLY A 491 1.62 -48.96 10.63
CA GLY A 491 2.20 -50.30 10.74
C GLY A 491 1.70 -51.32 9.70
N ALA A 492 0.99 -50.88 8.66
CA ALA A 492 0.68 -51.59 7.43
C ALA A 492 0.06 -50.62 6.40
N GLU A 493 0.04 -50.97 5.11
CA GLU A 493 -0.79 -50.28 4.11
C GLU A 493 -2.27 -50.66 4.34
N TYR A 494 -3.11 -49.70 4.75
CA TYR A 494 -4.56 -49.90 4.92
C TYR A 494 -5.35 -49.27 3.75
N GLY A 495 -5.64 -50.07 2.72
CA GLY A 495 -6.30 -49.62 1.50
C GLY A 495 -7.82 -49.73 1.52
N ASP A 496 -8.41 -50.12 0.39
CA ASP A 496 -9.85 -50.03 0.17
C ASP A 496 -10.64 -50.95 1.13
N PRO A 497 -11.72 -50.46 1.79
CA PRO A 497 -12.58 -51.26 2.65
C PRO A 497 -13.24 -52.47 1.97
N SER A 498 -13.36 -52.49 0.65
CA SER A 498 -13.93 -53.61 -0.12
C SER A 498 -12.94 -54.73 -0.44
N SER A 499 -11.63 -54.50 -0.27
CA SER A 499 -10.60 -55.52 -0.53
C SER A 499 -10.71 -56.73 0.43
N SER A 500 -10.24 -57.89 -0.04
CA SER A 500 -10.50 -59.21 0.55
C SER A 500 -9.26 -59.93 1.12
N THR A 501 -8.07 -59.34 1.01
CA THR A 501 -6.80 -59.99 1.34
C THR A 501 -6.40 -59.84 2.81
N SER A 502 -5.90 -60.94 3.39
CA SER A 502 -5.47 -61.04 4.79
C SER A 502 -3.93 -61.08 4.92
N VAL A 503 -3.43 -60.82 6.13
CA VAL A 503 -2.04 -60.46 6.43
C VAL A 503 -1.05 -61.64 6.33
N PRO A 504 0.13 -61.44 5.72
CA PRO A 504 1.31 -62.28 5.96
C PRO A 504 2.44 -61.55 6.73
N THR A 505 3.34 -62.32 7.33
CA THR A 505 4.48 -61.83 8.14
C THR A 505 5.65 -61.37 7.27
N LYS A 506 5.78 -60.05 7.08
CA LYS A 506 6.91 -59.25 6.55
C LYS A 506 7.99 -59.98 5.69
N PRO A 507 8.20 -59.64 4.39
CA PRO A 507 7.44 -58.71 3.54
C PRO A 507 7.07 -59.25 2.13
N THR A 508 5.80 -59.07 1.75
CA THR A 508 5.35 -58.63 0.42
C THR A 508 4.08 -57.83 0.67
N ALA A 509 3.95 -56.59 0.18
CA ALA A 509 2.91 -55.67 0.65
C ALA A 509 1.51 -56.05 0.14
N THR A 510 0.90 -56.97 0.87
CA THR A 510 -0.53 -57.19 0.84
C THR A 510 -1.21 -56.00 1.51
N VAL A 511 -1.83 -55.15 0.69
CA VAL A 511 -2.70 -54.07 1.15
C VAL A 511 -3.78 -54.68 2.03
N LEU A 512 -3.85 -54.22 3.28
CA LEU A 512 -4.86 -54.69 4.22
C LEU A 512 -6.19 -54.02 3.92
N LYS A 513 -7.27 -54.80 4.08
CA LYS A 513 -8.64 -54.27 4.15
C LYS A 513 -8.68 -53.14 5.17
N GLY A 514 -8.92 -51.93 4.69
CA GLY A 514 -8.48 -50.73 5.41
C GLY A 514 -9.44 -49.57 5.37
N THR A 515 -8.88 -48.37 5.45
CA THR A 515 -9.58 -47.11 5.68
C THR A 515 -9.53 -46.15 4.50
N LYS A 516 -8.85 -46.51 3.40
CA LYS A 516 -8.48 -45.61 2.30
C LYS A 516 -9.03 -46.15 0.98
N SER A 517 -10.27 -45.77 0.65
CA SER A 517 -10.93 -46.17 -0.59
C SER A 517 -10.48 -45.32 -1.79
N ALA A 518 -10.90 -45.72 -2.99
CA ALA A 518 -10.75 -44.89 -4.19
C ALA A 518 -11.26 -43.45 -4.00
N THR A 519 -12.34 -43.26 -3.24
CA THR A 519 -12.87 -41.94 -2.87
C THR A 519 -11.93 -41.19 -1.94
N SER A 520 -11.38 -41.84 -0.90
CA SER A 520 -10.41 -41.20 0.00
C SER A 520 -9.16 -40.75 -0.76
N LEU A 521 -8.65 -41.58 -1.67
CA LEU A 521 -7.48 -41.32 -2.51
C LEU A 521 -7.71 -40.11 -3.43
N ALA A 522 -8.89 -40.01 -4.05
CA ALA A 522 -9.29 -38.85 -4.85
C ALA A 522 -9.46 -37.57 -3.99
N ASN A 523 -10.08 -37.69 -2.81
CA ASN A 523 -10.26 -36.58 -1.87
C ASN A 523 -8.91 -36.02 -1.39
N MET A 524 -7.96 -36.89 -1.02
CA MET A 524 -6.62 -36.50 -0.57
C MET A 524 -5.85 -35.78 -1.67
N LYS A 525 -5.92 -36.27 -2.91
CA LYS A 525 -5.34 -35.56 -4.07
C LYS A 525 -6.01 -34.20 -4.28
N SER A 526 -7.34 -34.12 -4.25
CA SER A 526 -8.07 -32.86 -4.41
C SER A 526 -7.75 -31.84 -3.30
N PHE A 527 -7.59 -32.30 -2.05
CA PHE A 527 -7.18 -31.48 -0.92
C PHE A 527 -5.81 -30.84 -1.16
N VAL A 528 -4.79 -31.64 -1.46
CA VAL A 528 -3.43 -31.13 -1.67
C VAL A 528 -3.31 -30.33 -2.98
N ASP A 529 -4.01 -30.70 -4.06
CA ASP A 529 -4.09 -29.91 -5.29
C ASP A 529 -4.71 -28.51 -5.06
N THR A 530 -5.62 -28.36 -4.09
CA THR A 530 -6.32 -27.08 -3.80
C THR A 530 -5.68 -26.23 -2.70
N GLY A 531 -4.47 -26.58 -2.25
CA GLY A 531 -3.71 -25.80 -1.25
C GLY A 531 -3.47 -26.50 0.08
N GLY A 532 -4.04 -27.69 0.28
CA GLY A 532 -3.76 -28.51 1.46
C GLY A 532 -2.28 -28.84 1.59
N ARG A 533 -1.83 -28.99 2.84
CA ARG A 533 -0.48 -29.46 3.16
C ARG A 533 -0.56 -30.88 3.72
N VAL A 534 0.31 -31.78 3.29
CA VAL A 534 0.29 -33.19 3.73
C VAL A 534 1.68 -33.66 4.17
N PHE A 535 1.74 -34.34 5.32
CA PHE A 535 2.88 -35.18 5.70
C PHE A 535 2.45 -36.64 5.82
N ALA A 536 3.25 -37.54 5.25
CA ALA A 536 3.05 -38.99 5.31
C ALA A 536 4.33 -39.70 5.78
N SER A 537 4.19 -40.61 6.74
CA SER A 537 5.26 -41.50 7.20
C SER A 537 5.05 -42.95 6.76
N HIS A 538 6.11 -43.52 6.17
CA HIS A 538 6.28 -44.90 5.77
C HIS A 538 5.04 -45.54 5.12
N TYR A 539 4.29 -46.44 5.80
CA TYR A 539 3.13 -47.11 5.17
C TYR A 539 2.01 -46.20 4.65
N HIS A 540 2.01 -44.90 4.98
CA HIS A 540 1.19 -43.91 4.28
C HIS A 540 1.58 -43.70 2.80
N ARG A 541 2.64 -44.33 2.30
CA ARG A 541 2.99 -44.46 0.88
C ARG A 541 1.83 -44.93 0.00
N TYR A 542 0.86 -45.64 0.56
CA TYR A 542 -0.38 -46.02 -0.14
C TYR A 542 -1.10 -44.82 -0.79
N TRP A 543 -1.08 -43.63 -0.17
CA TRP A 543 -1.64 -42.40 -0.73
C TRP A 543 -1.01 -41.98 -2.06
N LEU A 544 0.23 -42.39 -2.31
CA LEU A 544 0.99 -42.06 -3.51
C LEU A 544 1.05 -43.26 -4.47
N LYS A 545 1.54 -44.40 -3.99
CA LYS A 545 1.62 -45.71 -4.67
C LYS A 545 0.31 -46.16 -5.31
N SER A 546 -0.83 -45.89 -4.67
CA SER A 546 -2.17 -46.23 -5.16
C SER A 546 -3.07 -45.01 -5.35
N GLY A 547 -2.54 -43.79 -5.22
CA GLY A 547 -3.27 -42.55 -5.47
C GLY A 547 -3.55 -42.30 -6.96
N PRO A 548 -4.35 -41.27 -7.31
CA PRO A 548 -4.60 -40.93 -8.69
C PRO A 548 -3.34 -40.38 -9.38
N THR A 549 -3.22 -40.62 -10.68
CA THR A 549 -2.16 -40.07 -11.55
C THR A 549 -1.98 -38.56 -11.33
N PRO A 550 -0.74 -38.03 -11.21
CA PRO A 550 0.54 -38.72 -11.43
C PRO A 550 1.20 -39.29 -10.16
N PHE A 551 0.53 -39.35 -9.00
CA PHE A 551 1.19 -39.71 -7.73
C PHE A 551 1.92 -41.08 -7.73
N PRO A 552 1.40 -42.15 -8.39
CA PRO A 552 2.10 -43.44 -8.41
C PRO A 552 3.46 -43.41 -9.11
N SER A 553 3.68 -42.50 -10.07
CA SER A 553 4.93 -42.40 -10.84
C SER A 553 5.94 -41.38 -10.29
N LEU A 554 5.71 -40.84 -9.09
CA LEU A 554 6.67 -39.99 -8.39
C LEU A 554 7.86 -40.77 -7.80
N ALA A 555 7.69 -42.07 -7.53
CA ALA A 555 8.70 -42.92 -6.89
C ALA A 555 8.65 -44.37 -7.36
N SER A 556 9.79 -45.06 -7.27
CA SER A 556 9.93 -46.50 -7.51
C SER A 556 9.70 -47.28 -6.22
N TRP A 557 8.44 -47.62 -5.96
CA TRP A 557 7.99 -48.35 -4.76
C TRP A 557 8.42 -49.82 -4.76
N ASN A 558 8.88 -50.32 -3.60
CA ASN A 558 9.32 -51.69 -3.39
C ASN A 558 8.94 -52.21 -1.97
N ASP A 559 9.32 -53.47 -1.69
CA ASP A 559 9.11 -54.15 -0.39
C ASP A 559 10.41 -54.85 0.07
N TYR A 560 11.56 -54.18 -0.06
CA TYR A 560 12.86 -54.73 0.33
C TYR A 560 13.06 -54.76 1.86
N GLN A 561 14.22 -55.24 2.29
CA GLN A 561 14.56 -55.26 3.72
C GLN A 561 15.01 -53.86 4.17
N ASP A 562 14.53 -53.46 5.35
CA ASP A 562 14.83 -52.18 5.99
C ASP A 562 16.26 -52.12 6.56
N PHE A 563 16.64 -50.95 7.07
CA PHE A 563 17.95 -50.70 7.69
C PHE A 563 17.87 -50.81 9.22
N TRP A 564 18.97 -51.26 9.85
CA TRP A 564 19.04 -51.41 11.32
C TRP A 564 20.50 -51.42 11.81
N PRO A 565 20.79 -50.91 13.04
CA PRO A 565 19.91 -50.18 13.94
C PRO A 565 19.77 -48.69 13.56
N THR A 566 20.91 -48.09 13.24
CA THR A 566 21.07 -46.67 12.89
C THR A 566 22.06 -46.61 11.72
N ILE A 567 21.70 -45.86 10.68
CA ILE A 567 22.55 -45.62 9.51
C ILE A 567 22.92 -44.14 9.39
N THR A 568 23.98 -43.85 8.64
CA THR A 568 24.36 -42.46 8.31
C THR A 568 23.90 -42.14 6.90
N GLU A 569 22.80 -41.40 6.82
CA GLU A 569 22.18 -40.97 5.58
C GLU A 569 22.86 -39.72 5.00
N ARG A 570 22.54 -39.42 3.74
CA ARG A 570 23.04 -38.26 3.01
C ARG A 570 21.92 -37.27 2.77
N ILE A 571 22.23 -35.98 2.91
CA ILE A 571 21.31 -34.88 2.62
C ILE A 571 21.65 -34.32 1.24
N THR A 572 20.65 -34.08 0.41
CA THR A 572 20.82 -33.50 -0.93
C THR A 572 21.10 -32.01 -0.85
N THR A 573 22.34 -31.60 -1.16
CA THR A 573 22.77 -30.19 -1.12
C THR A 573 22.76 -29.50 -2.49
N THR A 574 22.10 -30.08 -3.51
CA THR A 574 22.08 -29.57 -4.89
C THR A 574 21.00 -28.53 -5.16
N PHE A 575 20.08 -28.31 -4.23
CA PHE A 575 19.05 -27.26 -4.28
C PHE A 575 19.08 -26.41 -2.99
N PRO A 576 18.62 -25.14 -3.02
CA PRO A 576 18.90 -24.17 -1.96
C PRO A 576 18.44 -24.61 -0.56
N LYS A 577 17.21 -25.12 -0.44
CA LYS A 577 16.68 -25.55 0.86
C LYS A 577 17.36 -26.81 1.42
N GLY A 578 17.80 -27.74 0.59
CA GLY A 578 18.52 -28.93 1.01
C GLY A 578 19.93 -28.61 1.52
N ALA A 579 20.61 -27.64 0.88
CA ALA A 579 21.85 -27.06 1.41
C ALA A 579 21.61 -26.31 2.74
N ALA A 580 20.53 -25.54 2.85
CA ALA A 580 20.14 -24.87 4.09
C ALA A 580 19.87 -25.86 5.23
N MET A 581 19.13 -26.95 4.97
CA MET A 581 18.88 -28.03 5.93
C MET A 581 20.18 -28.70 6.39
N ALA A 582 21.10 -28.99 5.47
CA ALA A 582 22.39 -29.60 5.78
C ALA A 582 23.28 -28.73 6.68
N ASN A 583 23.19 -27.40 6.55
CA ASN A 583 23.87 -26.45 7.45
C ASN A 583 23.13 -26.29 8.78
N TRP A 584 21.80 -26.15 8.74
CA TRP A 584 20.94 -25.98 9.91
C TRP A 584 21.05 -27.15 10.90
N LEU A 585 21.05 -28.41 10.41
CA LEU A 585 21.25 -29.60 11.25
C LEU A 585 22.59 -29.59 12.00
N VAL A 586 23.64 -28.95 11.45
CA VAL A 586 24.92 -28.76 12.15
C VAL A 586 24.86 -27.57 13.12
N ASN A 587 24.25 -26.46 12.72
CA ASN A 587 24.07 -25.28 13.57
C ASN A 587 23.31 -25.57 14.88
N ILE A 588 22.35 -26.51 14.86
CA ILE A 588 21.58 -26.95 16.03
C ILE A 588 22.18 -28.16 16.76
N GLY A 589 23.28 -28.73 16.26
CA GLY A 589 23.94 -29.91 16.85
C GLY A 589 23.25 -31.26 16.60
N ALA A 590 22.30 -31.34 15.66
CA ALA A 590 21.68 -32.61 15.23
C ALA A 590 22.63 -33.49 14.41
N SER A 591 23.64 -32.89 13.78
CA SER A 591 24.72 -33.59 13.07
C SER A 591 26.07 -32.93 13.34
N SER A 592 27.14 -33.74 13.35
CA SER A 592 28.53 -33.22 13.41
C SER A 592 29.08 -32.82 12.04
N THR A 593 28.40 -33.20 10.95
CA THR A 593 28.98 -33.23 9.60
C THR A 593 27.95 -32.80 8.56
N VAL A 594 28.18 -31.65 7.93
CA VAL A 594 27.31 -31.08 6.89
C VAL A 594 27.03 -32.12 5.80
N GLY A 595 25.76 -32.24 5.39
CA GLY A 595 25.33 -33.17 4.35
C GLY A 595 25.10 -34.61 4.84
N THR A 596 25.09 -34.86 6.16
CA THR A 596 24.79 -36.18 6.72
C THR A 596 23.89 -36.12 7.96
N LEU A 597 23.11 -37.18 8.17
CA LEU A 597 22.23 -37.35 9.33
C LEU A 597 22.33 -38.78 9.87
N ALA A 598 22.30 -38.96 11.18
CA ALA A 598 22.17 -40.28 11.80
C ALA A 598 20.68 -40.61 12.00
N VAL A 599 20.20 -41.68 11.37
CA VAL A 599 18.79 -42.06 11.37
C VAL A 599 18.63 -43.50 11.84
N SER A 600 17.73 -43.71 12.80
CA SER A 600 17.38 -45.02 13.35
C SER A 600 16.04 -45.48 12.79
N GLN A 601 15.91 -46.78 12.51
CA GLN A 601 14.71 -47.37 11.90
C GLN A 601 14.34 -46.78 10.52
N ALA A 602 15.36 -46.44 9.72
CA ALA A 602 15.21 -46.14 8.30
C ALA A 602 14.63 -47.35 7.54
N GLN A 603 13.63 -47.15 6.68
CA GLN A 603 12.94 -48.22 5.94
C GLN A 603 13.41 -48.28 4.49
N HIS A 604 13.02 -49.32 3.77
CA HIS A 604 13.37 -49.48 2.36
C HIS A 604 12.10 -49.75 1.54
N SER A 605 11.28 -48.71 1.34
CA SER A 605 10.12 -48.70 0.43
C SER A 605 10.40 -48.08 -0.92
N ILE A 606 11.44 -47.25 -1.05
CA ILE A 606 11.69 -46.44 -2.25
C ILE A 606 13.10 -46.69 -2.78
N SER A 607 13.19 -47.18 -4.02
CA SER A 607 14.46 -47.38 -4.72
C SER A 607 15.00 -46.09 -5.35
N SER A 608 14.10 -45.19 -5.77
CA SER A 608 14.41 -43.92 -6.44
C SER A 608 13.15 -43.06 -6.58
N VAL A 609 13.32 -41.77 -6.92
CA VAL A 609 12.24 -40.82 -7.21
C VAL A 609 12.42 -40.11 -8.55
N ASP A 610 11.32 -39.57 -9.09
CA ASP A 610 11.35 -38.72 -10.26
C ASP A 610 11.82 -37.30 -9.90
N ALA A 611 13.13 -37.09 -10.00
CA ALA A 611 13.80 -35.81 -9.75
C ALA A 611 13.39 -34.66 -10.71
N THR A 612 12.51 -34.89 -11.70
CA THR A 612 11.87 -33.82 -12.48
C THR A 612 10.57 -33.30 -11.86
N LYS A 613 10.03 -34.01 -10.85
CA LYS A 613 8.74 -33.72 -10.20
C LYS A 613 8.83 -33.59 -8.68
N VAL A 614 9.85 -34.16 -8.05
CA VAL A 614 10.04 -34.12 -6.59
C VAL A 614 11.46 -33.68 -6.22
N LEU A 615 11.61 -33.13 -5.03
CA LEU A 615 12.90 -32.98 -4.36
C LEU A 615 13.16 -34.21 -3.49
N ASP A 616 14.26 -34.91 -3.73
CA ASP A 616 14.83 -35.91 -2.82
C ASP A 616 15.71 -35.16 -1.80
N TRP A 617 15.34 -35.19 -0.52
CA TRP A 617 16.00 -34.40 0.54
C TRP A 617 17.03 -35.20 1.32
N ILE A 618 16.69 -36.44 1.68
CA ILE A 618 17.54 -37.33 2.46
C ILE A 618 17.43 -38.73 1.88
N TYR A 619 18.57 -39.40 1.70
CA TYR A 619 18.65 -40.73 1.13
C TYR A 619 19.73 -41.59 1.81
N ALA A 620 19.43 -42.88 1.96
CA ALA A 620 20.41 -43.90 2.28
C ALA A 620 21.25 -44.19 1.02
N LYS A 621 22.58 -44.19 1.14
CA LYS A 621 23.50 -44.50 0.04
C LYS A 621 24.67 -45.36 0.51
N ASP A 622 25.03 -46.34 -0.30
CA ASP A 622 26.10 -47.32 -0.07
C ASP A 622 25.99 -47.99 1.33
N GLN A 623 24.75 -48.32 1.72
CA GLN A 623 24.40 -48.93 3.01
C GLN A 623 24.25 -50.46 2.92
N LYS A 624 23.97 -51.10 4.05
CA LYS A 624 23.52 -52.50 4.12
C LYS A 624 22.13 -52.61 4.74
N ASP A 625 21.27 -53.42 4.15
CA ASP A 625 19.98 -53.76 4.72
C ASP A 625 20.08 -54.83 5.83
N LEU A 626 18.94 -55.17 6.45
CA LEU A 626 18.80 -56.24 7.45
C LEU A 626 19.20 -57.65 6.96
N SER A 627 19.30 -57.90 5.66
CA SER A 627 19.84 -59.15 5.11
C SER A 627 21.37 -59.13 4.91
N GLY A 628 21.99 -57.95 5.09
CA GLY A 628 23.40 -57.70 4.82
C GLY A 628 23.71 -57.42 3.34
N ALA A 629 22.68 -57.30 2.48
CA ALA A 629 22.83 -56.94 1.07
C ALA A 629 23.18 -55.45 0.92
N ASN A 630 23.94 -55.12 -0.11
CA ASN A 630 24.40 -53.73 -0.34
C ASN A 630 23.30 -52.95 -1.06
N VAL A 631 22.83 -51.85 -0.45
CA VAL A 631 21.87 -50.92 -1.04
C VAL A 631 22.62 -49.67 -1.50
N SER A 632 22.70 -49.46 -2.81
CA SER A 632 23.40 -48.32 -3.40
C SER A 632 22.64 -46.99 -3.20
N TYR A 633 21.31 -47.03 -3.23
CA TYR A 633 20.45 -45.87 -3.05
C TYR A 633 19.07 -46.28 -2.54
N ALA A 634 18.51 -45.53 -1.58
CA ALA A 634 17.10 -45.55 -1.22
C ALA A 634 16.67 -44.17 -0.69
N THR A 635 15.61 -43.58 -1.23
CA THR A 635 15.09 -42.27 -0.80
C THR A 635 14.42 -42.40 0.57
N GLN A 636 14.74 -41.51 1.51
CA GLN A 636 14.23 -41.52 2.89
C GLN A 636 13.35 -40.32 3.22
N TYR A 637 13.57 -39.16 2.57
CA TYR A 637 12.65 -38.03 2.60
C TYR A 637 12.51 -37.41 1.20
N PHE A 638 11.28 -37.18 0.74
CA PHE A 638 11.05 -36.39 -0.47
C PHE A 638 9.85 -35.44 -0.32
N SER A 639 9.84 -34.36 -1.10
CA SER A 639 8.70 -33.44 -1.17
C SER A 639 8.36 -33.04 -2.60
N PHE A 640 7.10 -32.65 -2.82
CA PHE A 640 6.66 -32.08 -4.08
C PHE A 640 5.51 -31.10 -3.87
N ASN A 641 5.46 -30.07 -4.71
CA ASN A 641 4.35 -29.12 -4.75
C ASN A 641 3.24 -29.62 -5.68
N THR A 642 2.01 -29.16 -5.45
CA THR A 642 0.79 -29.68 -6.09
C THR A 642 -0.09 -28.54 -6.63
N PRO A 643 -0.74 -28.70 -7.81
CA PRO A 643 -0.77 -29.89 -8.65
C PRO A 643 0.59 -30.27 -9.26
N VAL A 644 0.80 -31.55 -9.53
CA VAL A 644 2.03 -32.04 -10.18
C VAL A 644 1.88 -31.91 -11.69
N GLY A 645 2.91 -31.37 -12.36
CA GLY A 645 2.96 -31.23 -13.83
C GLY A 645 2.40 -29.92 -14.37
N VAL A 646 2.02 -28.97 -13.51
CA VAL A 646 1.80 -27.55 -13.88
C VAL A 646 3.05 -26.72 -13.55
N THR A 647 3.12 -25.47 -14.03
CA THR A 647 4.22 -24.54 -13.68
C THR A 647 4.26 -24.24 -12.19
N ALA A 648 5.43 -23.89 -11.65
CA ALA A 648 5.59 -23.58 -10.22
C ALA A 648 4.60 -22.50 -9.73
N ASP A 649 4.41 -21.43 -10.51
CA ASP A 649 3.45 -20.36 -10.21
C ASP A 649 1.98 -20.81 -10.24
N SER A 650 1.69 -21.99 -10.80
CA SER A 650 0.37 -22.62 -10.81
C SER A 650 0.16 -23.62 -9.66
N GLN A 651 1.18 -23.87 -8.84
CA GLN A 651 1.09 -24.75 -7.68
C GLN A 651 0.55 -24.01 -6.45
N CYS A 652 -0.11 -24.75 -5.56
CA CYS A 652 -0.90 -24.25 -4.44
C CYS A 652 -0.66 -25.00 -3.12
N GLY A 653 -0.46 -26.32 -3.18
CA GLY A 653 -0.22 -27.18 -2.03
C GLY A 653 1.16 -27.83 -2.05
N ARG A 654 1.44 -28.62 -1.02
CA ARG A 654 2.71 -29.35 -0.84
C ARG A 654 2.47 -30.67 -0.10
N PHE A 655 3.15 -31.71 -0.58
CA PHE A 655 3.18 -33.04 0.04
C PHE A 655 4.63 -33.35 0.43
N VAL A 656 4.83 -33.84 1.66
CA VAL A 656 6.10 -34.38 2.15
C VAL A 656 5.89 -35.84 2.53
N TYR A 657 6.79 -36.70 2.08
CA TYR A 657 6.85 -38.11 2.45
C TYR A 657 8.18 -38.41 3.16
N SER A 658 8.12 -39.28 4.16
CA SER A 658 9.29 -39.87 4.84
C SER A 658 9.18 -41.39 4.86
N ASP A 659 10.30 -42.09 4.67
CA ASP A 659 10.40 -43.55 4.67
C ASP A 659 11.02 -44.08 5.96
N ILE A 660 10.80 -43.40 7.08
CA ILE A 660 11.41 -43.73 8.38
C ILE A 660 10.34 -43.73 9.48
N HIS A 661 10.62 -44.36 10.62
CA HIS A 661 9.80 -44.22 11.83
C HIS A 661 10.37 -43.06 12.64
N VAL A 662 9.83 -41.86 12.39
CA VAL A 662 10.41 -40.59 12.84
C VAL A 662 10.42 -40.46 14.37
N SER A 663 9.31 -40.76 15.05
CA SER A 663 9.17 -40.59 16.50
C SER A 663 9.27 -41.93 17.26
N SER A 664 10.17 -42.80 16.81
CA SER A 664 10.42 -44.16 17.32
C SER A 664 10.92 -44.26 18.77
N GLY A 665 11.15 -43.13 19.46
CA GLY A 665 11.47 -43.07 20.90
C GLY A 665 10.26 -42.94 21.83
N ASP A 666 9.07 -42.65 21.31
CA ASP A 666 7.83 -42.50 22.09
C ASP A 666 6.90 -43.72 21.92
N LYS A 667 5.90 -43.85 22.80
CA LYS A 667 5.02 -45.01 22.88
C LYS A 667 3.70 -44.82 22.14
N THR A 668 3.48 -45.64 21.11
CA THR A 668 2.18 -45.76 20.40
C THR A 668 1.16 -46.61 21.16
N ASP A 669 1.57 -47.42 22.13
CA ASP A 669 0.69 -48.31 22.90
C ASP A 669 0.04 -47.65 24.15
N ALA A 670 0.30 -46.36 24.40
CA ALA A 670 -0.19 -45.62 25.57
C ALA A 670 -1.07 -44.40 25.20
N PRO A 671 -2.10 -44.04 25.98
CA PRO A 671 -3.00 -42.92 25.66
C PRO A 671 -2.30 -41.55 25.65
N PHE A 672 -2.76 -40.61 24.84
CA PHE A 672 -2.17 -39.27 24.78
C PHE A 672 -2.47 -38.43 26.05
N PRO A 673 -1.52 -37.66 26.61
CA PRO A 673 -0.11 -37.51 26.20
C PRO A 673 0.85 -38.47 26.93
N SER A 674 0.36 -39.48 27.66
CA SER A 674 1.21 -40.39 28.46
C SER A 674 2.16 -41.28 27.63
N GLY A 675 1.89 -41.47 26.34
CA GLY A 675 2.82 -42.11 25.41
C GLY A 675 4.04 -41.26 25.05
N CYS A 676 3.98 -39.93 25.25
CA CYS A 676 5.06 -39.00 24.94
C CYS A 676 6.11 -38.99 26.06
N THR A 677 6.92 -40.06 26.11
CA THR A 677 7.92 -40.32 27.14
C THR A 677 9.22 -39.54 26.95
N THR A 678 9.52 -39.05 25.74
CA THR A 678 10.72 -38.28 25.43
C THR A 678 10.47 -36.76 25.46
N THR A 679 11.48 -35.99 25.86
CA THR A 679 11.39 -34.52 26.05
C THR A 679 12.35 -33.72 25.15
N THR A 680 13.24 -34.43 24.47
CA THR A 680 14.28 -33.92 23.57
C THR A 680 14.07 -34.60 22.22
N MET A 681 14.19 -33.87 21.11
CA MET A 681 14.09 -34.45 19.78
C MET A 681 15.35 -35.22 19.41
N SER A 682 15.18 -36.34 18.72
CA SER A 682 16.25 -37.05 18.02
C SER A 682 16.66 -36.31 16.72
N PRO A 683 17.81 -36.63 16.09
CA PRO A 683 18.22 -35.96 14.85
C PRO A 683 17.21 -36.09 13.71
N GLN A 684 16.56 -37.25 13.59
CA GLN A 684 15.50 -37.50 12.60
C GLN A 684 14.19 -36.74 12.88
N GLU A 685 13.91 -36.43 14.15
CA GLU A 685 12.80 -35.57 14.54
C GLU A 685 13.08 -34.09 14.27
N LEU A 686 14.32 -33.63 14.48
CA LEU A 686 14.74 -32.29 14.07
C LEU A 686 14.71 -32.14 12.54
N ALA A 687 15.06 -33.18 11.79
CA ALA A 687 14.87 -33.21 10.34
C ALA A 687 13.39 -33.07 9.95
N LEU A 688 12.45 -33.71 10.67
CA LEU A 688 11.02 -33.47 10.46
C LEU A 688 10.56 -32.08 10.96
N GLU A 689 11.14 -31.51 12.02
CA GLU A 689 10.83 -30.14 12.44
C GLU A 689 11.13 -29.12 11.31
N PHE A 690 12.29 -29.24 10.66
CA PHE A 690 12.61 -28.45 9.46
C PHE A 690 11.57 -28.66 8.36
N MET A 691 11.29 -29.92 8.01
CA MET A 691 10.33 -30.26 6.96
C MET A 691 8.89 -29.88 7.30
N PHE A 692 8.54 -29.74 8.59
CA PHE A 692 7.22 -29.32 9.06
C PHE A 692 7.02 -27.81 8.93
N PHE A 693 8.01 -27.00 9.33
CA PHE A 693 7.96 -25.56 9.11
C PHE A 693 8.14 -25.17 7.64
N ASP A 694 8.86 -25.98 6.83
CA ASP A 694 8.81 -25.86 5.38
C ASP A 694 7.45 -26.27 4.81
N LEU A 695 6.87 -27.39 5.24
CA LEU A 695 5.53 -27.82 4.79
C LEU A 695 4.45 -26.76 5.08
N ALA A 696 4.54 -26.09 6.23
CA ALA A 696 3.67 -24.97 6.58
C ALA A 696 3.94 -23.70 5.76
N SER A 697 5.10 -23.55 5.11
CA SER A 697 5.47 -22.36 4.35
C SER A 697 4.59 -22.13 3.11
N ARG A 698 4.72 -20.95 2.53
CA ARG A 698 4.20 -20.62 1.18
C ARG A 698 4.77 -21.56 0.11
N VAL A 699 4.00 -21.78 -0.96
CA VAL A 699 4.45 -22.51 -2.16
C VAL A 699 5.32 -21.60 -3.03
N CYS A 700 6.55 -22.03 -3.27
CA CYS A 700 7.56 -21.35 -4.06
C CYS A 700 7.94 -22.22 -5.27
N ASP A 701 8.67 -21.65 -6.22
CA ASP A 701 9.59 -22.41 -7.05
C ASP A 701 10.76 -22.91 -6.17
N GLU A 702 10.77 -24.20 -5.86
CA GLU A 702 11.75 -24.82 -4.96
C GLU A 702 13.18 -24.89 -5.53
N THR A 703 13.36 -24.60 -6.82
CA THR A 703 14.69 -24.53 -7.44
C THR A 703 15.45 -23.25 -7.05
N LYS A 704 14.73 -22.25 -6.51
CA LYS A 704 15.25 -20.94 -6.14
C LYS A 704 15.29 -20.78 -4.61
N PRO A 705 16.17 -19.91 -4.07
CA PRO A 705 16.03 -19.45 -2.69
C PRO A 705 14.64 -18.83 -2.48
N PRO A 706 14.04 -18.93 -1.27
CA PRO A 706 12.82 -18.22 -0.94
C PRO A 706 12.98 -16.72 -1.27
N PRO A 707 12.11 -16.13 -2.11
CA PRO A 707 12.27 -14.73 -2.50
C PRO A 707 12.11 -13.83 -1.28
N PRO A 708 12.90 -12.74 -1.16
CA PRO A 708 12.59 -11.68 -0.21
C PRO A 708 11.17 -11.17 -0.53
N PRO A 709 10.32 -10.92 0.48
CA PRO A 709 8.90 -10.67 0.24
C PRO A 709 8.73 -9.32 -0.44
N THR A 710 8.43 -9.35 -1.73
CA THR A 710 8.05 -8.16 -2.47
C THR A 710 6.71 -7.64 -1.95
N CYS A 711 6.60 -6.33 -1.84
CA CYS A 711 5.31 -5.71 -1.56
C CYS A 711 4.41 -5.91 -2.79
N LYS A 712 3.32 -6.67 -2.64
CA LYS A 712 2.31 -6.84 -3.70
C LYS A 712 1.47 -5.57 -3.77
N ALA A 713 1.64 -4.84 -4.87
CA ALA A 713 0.78 -3.73 -5.28
C ALA A 713 -0.71 -4.06 -5.04
N LEU A 714 -1.38 -3.23 -4.23
CA LEU A 714 -2.84 -3.23 -4.12
C LEU A 714 -3.45 -2.86 -5.48
N THR A 715 -4.60 -3.43 -5.82
CA THR A 715 -5.41 -2.97 -6.96
C THR A 715 -6.41 -1.90 -6.54
N CYS A 716 -6.92 -1.16 -7.52
CA CYS A 716 -8.01 -0.19 -7.36
C CYS A 716 -9.22 -0.78 -6.61
N ALA A 717 -9.64 -1.98 -6.98
CA ALA A 717 -10.76 -2.68 -6.36
C ALA A 717 -10.48 -3.08 -4.90
N GLU A 718 -9.26 -3.56 -4.59
CA GLU A 718 -8.85 -3.88 -3.21
C GLU A 718 -8.80 -2.63 -2.31
N GLN A 719 -8.56 -1.44 -2.87
CA GLN A 719 -8.63 -0.16 -2.16
C GLN A 719 -10.05 0.45 -2.11
N GLY A 720 -11.02 -0.13 -2.82
CA GLY A 720 -12.35 0.46 -3.00
C GLY A 720 -12.38 1.69 -3.92
N ILE A 721 -11.32 1.94 -4.71
CA ILE A 721 -11.18 3.07 -5.61
C ILE A 721 -11.72 2.70 -6.99
N GLU A 722 -12.71 3.46 -7.46
CA GLU A 722 -13.41 3.31 -8.75
C GLU A 722 -12.79 4.19 -9.84
N CYS A 723 -12.19 5.32 -9.46
CA CYS A 723 -11.76 6.38 -10.36
C CYS A 723 -10.48 7.09 -9.87
N GLY A 724 -9.74 7.70 -10.80
CA GLY A 724 -8.52 8.46 -10.52
C GLY A 724 -7.30 7.58 -10.23
N PRO A 725 -6.10 8.16 -10.05
CA PRO A 725 -4.92 7.38 -9.71
C PRO A 725 -4.80 7.14 -8.20
N ALA A 726 -4.14 6.05 -7.84
CA ALA A 726 -3.97 5.62 -6.45
C ALA A 726 -2.57 5.03 -6.21
N ALA A 727 -2.00 5.26 -5.04
CA ALA A 727 -0.78 4.58 -4.60
C ALA A 727 -1.05 3.09 -4.41
N ASP A 728 -0.16 2.21 -4.88
CA ASP A 728 -0.33 0.75 -4.72
C ASP A 728 0.10 0.21 -3.34
N GLY A 729 0.65 1.07 -2.48
CA GLY A 729 1.20 0.72 -1.16
C GLY A 729 2.63 0.15 -1.19
N CYS A 730 3.24 0.07 -2.38
CA CYS A 730 4.48 -0.67 -2.66
C CYS A 730 5.49 0.08 -3.55
N GLY A 731 5.17 1.29 -4.01
CA GLY A 731 6.06 2.18 -4.78
C GLY A 731 5.52 2.56 -6.16
N GLY A 732 4.49 1.88 -6.65
CA GLY A 732 3.81 2.15 -7.91
C GLY A 732 2.56 3.03 -7.80
N LEU A 733 2.09 3.46 -8.96
CA LEU A 733 0.86 4.24 -9.12
C LEU A 733 -0.11 3.50 -10.06
N LEU A 734 -1.34 3.33 -9.59
CA LEU A 734 -2.44 2.72 -10.33
C LEU A 734 -3.19 3.78 -11.13
N ALA A 735 -3.81 3.39 -12.24
CA ALA A 735 -4.77 4.20 -12.98
C ALA A 735 -6.17 3.55 -12.89
N CYS A 736 -6.97 3.99 -11.92
CA CYS A 736 -8.31 3.44 -11.69
C CYS A 736 -9.33 4.18 -12.56
N GLY A 737 -9.81 3.57 -13.64
CA GLY A 737 -11.03 3.95 -14.36
C GLY A 737 -11.21 5.43 -14.77
N THR A 738 -12.44 5.75 -15.19
CA THR A 738 -12.97 7.11 -15.40
C THR A 738 -14.47 7.12 -15.08
N CYS A 739 -15.02 8.29 -14.72
CA CYS A 739 -16.43 8.41 -14.39
C CYS A 739 -17.28 8.76 -15.62
N VAL A 740 -18.48 8.17 -15.71
CA VAL A 740 -19.45 8.50 -16.76
C VAL A 740 -20.13 9.82 -16.42
N SER A 741 -20.04 10.79 -17.35
CA SER A 741 -20.67 12.11 -17.24
C SER A 741 -22.18 12.01 -16.91
N PRO A 742 -22.73 12.85 -16.01
CA PRO A 742 -22.13 14.04 -15.40
C PRO A 742 -21.37 13.77 -14.08
N LYS A 743 -21.04 12.52 -13.75
CA LYS A 743 -20.26 12.22 -12.54
C LYS A 743 -18.79 12.57 -12.75
N THR A 744 -18.18 13.16 -11.73
CA THR A 744 -16.72 13.37 -11.64
C THR A 744 -16.12 12.36 -10.66
N CYS A 745 -14.81 12.13 -10.76
CA CYS A 745 -14.12 11.43 -9.69
C CYS A 745 -14.10 12.32 -8.44
N GLY A 746 -14.12 11.73 -7.24
CA GLY A 746 -14.19 12.49 -5.98
C GLY A 746 -15.53 13.24 -5.76
N GLY A 747 -16.41 13.27 -6.76
CA GLY A 747 -17.70 13.94 -6.71
C GLY A 747 -18.57 13.40 -5.58
N GLY A 748 -19.25 14.28 -4.84
CA GLY A 748 -19.96 13.92 -3.62
C GLY A 748 -19.07 13.81 -2.37
N GLY A 749 -17.79 14.18 -2.46
CA GLY A 749 -16.91 14.35 -1.30
C GLY A 749 -16.15 13.09 -0.85
N VAL A 750 -16.26 11.98 -1.60
CA VAL A 750 -15.58 10.71 -1.29
C VAL A 750 -14.46 10.48 -2.32
N PRO A 751 -13.17 10.63 -1.95
CA PRO A 751 -12.05 10.42 -2.87
C PRO A 751 -12.08 9.03 -3.52
N GLY A 752 -11.75 8.97 -4.81
CA GLY A 752 -11.70 7.72 -5.57
C GLY A 752 -13.07 7.11 -5.91
N LYS A 753 -14.19 7.81 -5.67
CA LYS A 753 -15.56 7.38 -6.03
C LYS A 753 -16.18 8.24 -7.12
N CYS A 754 -17.05 7.66 -7.96
CA CYS A 754 -17.77 8.40 -8.99
C CYS A 754 -19.12 8.96 -8.50
N GLY A 755 -19.17 10.28 -8.26
CA GLY A 755 -20.37 10.98 -7.77
C GLY A 755 -20.65 12.31 -8.46
N SER A 756 -21.77 12.93 -8.08
CA SER A 756 -22.39 14.06 -8.78
C SER A 756 -22.55 15.28 -7.87
N ALA A 757 -21.42 15.92 -7.58
CA ALA A 757 -21.30 17.27 -7.03
C ALA A 757 -19.93 17.84 -7.45
N THR A 758 -19.70 19.14 -7.27
CA THR A 758 -18.44 19.81 -7.66
C THR A 758 -17.24 19.18 -6.95
N CYS A 759 -16.43 18.42 -7.69
CA CYS A 759 -15.16 17.95 -7.15
C CYS A 759 -14.18 19.12 -6.98
N THR A 760 -13.44 19.14 -5.88
CA THR A 760 -12.40 20.15 -5.61
C THR A 760 -11.04 19.53 -5.92
N PRO A 761 -10.31 20.02 -6.96
CA PRO A 761 -9.01 19.49 -7.34
C PRO A 761 -8.02 19.46 -6.18
N LYS A 762 -7.55 18.27 -5.83
CA LYS A 762 -6.44 18.11 -4.89
C LYS A 762 -5.14 18.49 -5.60
N THR A 763 -4.41 19.42 -5.01
CA THR A 763 -3.04 19.73 -5.43
C THR A 763 -2.09 18.58 -5.09
N CYS A 764 -0.90 18.59 -5.70
CA CYS A 764 0.22 17.71 -5.36
C CYS A 764 0.40 17.53 -3.84
N THR A 765 0.43 18.64 -3.10
CA THR A 765 0.54 18.68 -1.64
C THR A 765 -0.66 18.04 -0.94
N ALA A 766 -1.89 18.31 -1.38
CA ALA A 766 -3.11 17.69 -0.86
C ALA A 766 -3.28 16.19 -1.23
N MET A 767 -2.33 15.64 -2.00
CA MET A 767 -2.19 14.22 -2.32
C MET A 767 -0.89 13.60 -1.76
N GLY A 768 0.00 14.39 -1.16
CA GLY A 768 1.31 13.95 -0.69
C GLY A 768 2.37 13.72 -1.79
N VAL A 769 2.13 14.13 -3.03
CA VAL A 769 3.02 13.91 -4.18
C VAL A 769 3.99 15.08 -4.36
N GLU A 770 5.27 14.79 -4.59
CA GLU A 770 6.37 15.75 -4.75
C GLU A 770 6.92 15.79 -6.18
N CYS A 771 7.20 14.63 -6.77
CA CYS A 771 7.62 14.52 -8.17
C CYS A 771 6.78 13.48 -8.94
N GLY A 772 6.66 13.65 -10.26
CA GLY A 772 5.89 12.81 -11.16
C GLY A 772 4.46 13.31 -11.48
N PRO A 773 3.87 12.84 -12.60
CA PRO A 773 2.48 13.12 -12.93
C PRO A 773 1.53 12.32 -12.02
N THR A 774 0.50 12.99 -11.50
CA THR A 774 -0.57 12.37 -10.70
C THR A 774 -1.91 13.01 -11.03
N GLY A 775 -3.03 12.49 -10.52
CA GLY A 775 -4.37 12.93 -10.89
C GLY A 775 -5.12 13.58 -9.74
N ASP A 776 -5.64 14.79 -9.95
CA ASP A 776 -6.19 15.74 -8.96
C ASP A 776 -7.41 15.26 -8.13
N GLY A 777 -7.74 13.98 -8.18
CA GLY A 777 -8.95 13.40 -7.57
C GLY A 777 -10.25 13.70 -8.32
N CYS A 778 -10.25 14.60 -9.32
CA CYS A 778 -11.42 15.02 -10.07
C CYS A 778 -11.45 14.52 -11.52
N GLY A 779 -10.27 14.30 -12.11
CA GLY A 779 -10.10 13.72 -13.45
C GLY A 779 -8.98 14.35 -14.29
N ASN A 780 -8.30 15.39 -13.80
CA ASN A 780 -7.18 16.03 -14.50
C ASN A 780 -5.85 15.47 -14.03
N ILE A 781 -4.84 15.43 -14.93
CA ILE A 781 -3.46 15.09 -14.55
C ILE A 781 -2.70 16.38 -14.23
N ILE A 782 -2.14 16.45 -13.02
CA ILE A 782 -1.26 17.50 -12.53
C ILE A 782 0.18 16.99 -12.48
N SER A 783 1.13 17.82 -12.91
CA SER A 783 2.55 17.45 -12.92
C SER A 783 3.22 18.01 -11.67
N CYS A 784 3.49 17.16 -10.69
CA CYS A 784 4.23 17.53 -9.50
C CYS A 784 5.72 17.42 -9.81
N GLY A 785 6.48 18.50 -9.64
CA GLY A 785 7.96 18.56 -9.54
C GLY A 785 8.85 17.74 -10.49
N THR A 786 10.16 17.85 -10.26
CA THR A 786 11.16 16.87 -10.72
C THR A 786 12.15 16.63 -9.58
N CYS A 787 12.55 15.37 -9.40
CA CYS A 787 13.40 14.96 -8.29
C CYS A 787 14.86 15.30 -8.62
N THR A 788 15.64 15.81 -7.66
CA THR A 788 17.03 16.23 -7.91
C THR A 788 17.96 15.02 -8.03
N PRO A 789 18.72 14.86 -9.15
CA PRO A 789 19.60 13.70 -9.33
C PRO A 789 20.63 13.55 -8.20
N PRO A 790 20.96 12.32 -7.76
CA PRO A 790 20.54 11.03 -8.33
C PRO A 790 19.17 10.49 -7.87
N ALA A 791 18.27 11.31 -7.30
CA ALA A 791 16.93 10.84 -6.92
C ALA A 791 16.03 10.65 -8.16
N SER A 792 15.13 9.68 -8.09
CA SER A 792 14.09 9.41 -9.08
C SER A 792 12.69 9.41 -8.44
N CYS A 793 11.65 9.54 -9.26
CA CYS A 793 10.26 9.57 -8.81
C CYS A 793 9.84 8.16 -8.38
N GLY A 794 9.50 8.00 -7.10
CA GLY A 794 9.25 6.69 -6.50
C GLY A 794 10.53 5.92 -6.14
N GLY A 795 11.72 6.50 -6.33
CA GLY A 795 13.01 5.79 -6.21
C GLY A 795 13.33 5.23 -4.83
N GLY A 796 12.60 5.63 -3.79
CA GLY A 796 12.71 5.11 -2.42
C GLY A 796 11.54 4.20 -2.00
N GLY A 797 10.73 3.69 -2.94
CA GLY A 797 9.58 2.83 -2.64
C GLY A 797 8.30 3.55 -2.18
N VAL A 798 8.29 4.88 -2.16
CA VAL A 798 7.09 5.69 -1.86
C VAL A 798 6.61 6.38 -3.14
N PRO A 799 5.40 6.09 -3.65
CA PRO A 799 4.93 6.63 -4.93
C PRO A 799 4.91 8.16 -4.93
N GLY A 800 5.37 8.78 -6.02
CA GLY A 800 5.33 10.23 -6.18
C GLY A 800 6.29 11.04 -5.29
N LYS A 801 7.20 10.38 -4.56
CA LYS A 801 8.23 11.03 -3.72
C LYS A 801 9.59 11.04 -4.40
N CYS A 802 10.44 11.99 -4.02
CA CYS A 802 11.86 11.96 -4.38
C CYS A 802 12.58 10.87 -3.57
N GLY A 803 13.22 9.90 -4.22
CA GLY A 803 13.99 8.87 -3.51
C GLY A 803 15.11 8.23 -4.33
N TYR A 804 15.96 7.44 -3.67
CA TYR A 804 17.18 6.85 -4.25
C TYR A 804 17.15 5.32 -4.16
N SER A 805 17.47 4.65 -5.27
CA SER A 805 17.82 3.22 -5.28
C SER A 805 19.34 3.07 -5.09
N GLU A 806 19.77 2.11 -4.26
CA GLU A 806 21.18 2.01 -3.79
C GLU A 806 22.20 1.42 -4.80
N THR A 807 22.04 1.72 -6.10
CA THR A 807 23.07 1.46 -7.12
C THR A 807 23.31 2.73 -7.93
N GLY A 808 24.47 3.36 -7.71
CA GLY A 808 24.68 4.77 -8.06
C GLY A 808 24.86 5.10 -9.55
N THR A 809 24.80 6.41 -9.83
CA THR A 809 24.94 7.08 -11.14
C THR A 809 23.94 6.64 -12.22
N CYS A 810 22.93 7.49 -12.46
CA CYS A 810 22.03 7.35 -13.59
C CYS A 810 22.76 7.69 -14.91
N THR A 811 22.84 6.73 -15.82
CA THR A 811 23.37 6.92 -17.18
C THR A 811 22.26 7.44 -18.09
N LYS A 812 22.47 8.60 -18.71
CA LYS A 812 21.48 9.25 -19.59
C LYS A 812 21.09 8.34 -20.75
N ILE A 813 19.77 8.21 -20.97
CA ILE A 813 19.20 7.53 -22.13
C ILE A 813 19.44 8.39 -23.37
N ASP A 814 20.20 7.85 -24.34
CA ASP A 814 20.31 8.44 -25.68
C ASP A 814 18.98 8.25 -26.45
N CYS A 815 18.66 9.16 -27.38
CA CYS A 815 17.31 9.34 -27.94
C CYS A 815 16.73 8.10 -28.65
N GLY A 816 17.52 7.08 -28.99
CA GLY A 816 17.02 5.70 -29.18
C GLY A 816 15.90 5.50 -30.23
N GLY A 817 15.91 6.26 -31.32
CA GLY A 817 14.86 6.26 -32.35
C GLY A 817 13.58 7.01 -31.97
N ARG A 818 13.60 7.78 -30.88
CA ARG A 818 12.47 8.53 -30.33
C ARG A 818 12.61 10.04 -30.56
N CYS A 819 11.47 10.72 -30.56
CA CYS A 819 11.34 12.15 -30.86
C CYS A 819 10.52 12.89 -29.79
N GLY A 820 10.53 14.23 -29.83
CA GLY A 820 9.88 15.10 -28.86
C GLY A 820 10.66 15.26 -27.54
N PRO A 821 10.16 16.08 -26.60
CA PRO A 821 10.80 16.25 -25.29
C PRO A 821 10.67 14.97 -24.46
N GLN A 822 11.80 14.39 -24.06
CA GLN A 822 11.84 13.17 -23.24
C GLN A 822 12.79 13.35 -22.07
N GLY A 823 12.43 12.79 -20.91
CA GLY A 823 13.34 12.70 -19.78
C GLY A 823 14.43 11.67 -20.07
N ASP A 824 15.69 12.03 -19.87
CA ASP A 824 16.87 11.17 -20.08
C ASP A 824 17.01 10.01 -19.06
N GLY A 825 15.96 9.71 -18.30
CA GLY A 825 15.98 8.84 -17.12
C GLY A 825 16.56 9.51 -15.86
N CYS A 826 17.27 10.63 -16.01
CA CYS A 826 18.18 11.20 -15.02
C CYS A 826 17.89 12.67 -14.69
N GLY A 827 16.64 13.13 -14.91
CA GLY A 827 16.17 14.49 -14.56
C GLY A 827 16.53 15.59 -15.56
N GLY A 828 17.15 15.27 -16.70
CA GLY A 828 17.40 16.21 -17.79
C GLY A 828 16.42 16.06 -18.96
N LEU A 829 16.29 17.13 -19.75
CA LEU A 829 15.63 17.14 -21.06
C LEU A 829 16.67 17.34 -22.16
N PRO A 830 17.17 16.27 -22.82
CA PRO A 830 17.79 16.38 -24.13
C PRO A 830 16.74 16.81 -25.16
N SER A 831 17.10 17.72 -26.05
CA SER A 831 16.25 18.09 -27.18
C SER A 831 16.36 17.03 -28.29
N CYS A 832 15.72 15.87 -28.09
CA CYS A 832 15.49 14.93 -29.20
C CYS A 832 14.66 15.63 -30.30
N PRO A 833 14.82 15.29 -31.60
CA PRO A 833 14.16 16.00 -32.70
C PRO A 833 12.62 16.00 -32.59
N PRO A 834 11.89 16.97 -33.17
CA PRO A 834 10.42 16.98 -33.16
C PRO A 834 9.79 15.73 -33.79
N CYS A 835 8.64 15.29 -33.28
CA CYS A 835 7.87 14.19 -33.87
C CYS A 835 6.93 14.70 -35.00
N ASP A 836 7.40 14.71 -36.24
CA ASP A 836 6.52 14.93 -37.38
C ASP A 836 5.77 13.64 -37.77
N GLY A 837 4.45 13.61 -37.54
CA GLY A 837 3.55 12.96 -38.50
C GLY A 837 3.39 11.43 -38.50
N GLY A 838 3.69 10.73 -37.41
CA GLY A 838 3.03 9.44 -37.09
C GLY A 838 3.25 8.23 -38.01
N THR A 839 4.30 7.46 -37.73
CA THR A 839 4.26 5.98 -37.79
C THR A 839 5.42 5.43 -36.96
N CYS A 840 5.21 4.34 -36.20
CA CYS A 840 6.32 3.69 -35.50
C CYS A 840 7.12 2.85 -36.50
N ALA A 841 8.35 3.26 -36.78
CA ALA A 841 9.28 2.50 -37.61
C ALA A 841 10.07 1.53 -36.72
N PRO A 842 9.90 0.19 -36.87
CA PRO A 842 10.63 -0.77 -36.05
C PRO A 842 12.14 -0.65 -36.28
N THR A 843 12.91 -0.90 -35.22
CA THR A 843 14.37 -0.96 -35.28
C THR A 843 14.85 -2.19 -36.07
N ASP A 844 16.16 -2.35 -36.21
CA ASP A 844 16.77 -3.61 -36.67
C ASP A 844 17.96 -3.97 -35.78
N CYS A 845 18.43 -5.21 -35.88
CA CYS A 845 19.53 -5.73 -35.07
C CYS A 845 20.80 -4.85 -35.14
N THR A 846 21.12 -4.32 -36.32
CA THR A 846 22.26 -3.40 -36.52
C THR A 846 22.06 -2.10 -35.74
N LYS A 847 20.88 -1.48 -35.84
CA LYS A 847 20.54 -0.24 -35.11
C LYS A 847 20.44 -0.46 -33.60
N ALA A 848 19.96 -1.61 -33.16
CA ALA A 848 19.91 -2.02 -31.75
C ALA A 848 21.26 -2.50 -31.21
N GLY A 849 22.29 -2.64 -32.06
CA GLY A 849 23.60 -3.16 -31.69
C GLY A 849 23.64 -4.66 -31.37
N ALA A 850 22.55 -5.41 -31.62
CA ALA A 850 22.42 -6.82 -31.31
C ALA A 850 23.08 -7.70 -32.39
N GLU A 851 23.90 -8.65 -31.96
CA GLU A 851 24.56 -9.67 -32.78
C GLU A 851 23.89 -11.05 -32.67
N CYS A 852 22.97 -11.22 -31.71
CA CYS A 852 22.31 -12.49 -31.41
C CYS A 852 21.08 -12.30 -30.50
N GLY A 853 20.21 -13.31 -30.52
CA GLY A 853 19.04 -13.39 -29.65
C GLY A 853 17.85 -12.56 -30.13
N VAL A 854 16.70 -12.77 -29.50
CA VAL A 854 15.46 -12.05 -29.80
C VAL A 854 15.39 -10.76 -28.99
N ILE A 855 15.19 -9.63 -29.67
CA ILE A 855 15.02 -8.30 -29.11
C ILE A 855 13.62 -7.74 -29.41
N GLY A 856 13.19 -6.73 -28.66
CA GLY A 856 11.99 -5.95 -29.00
C GLY A 856 12.26 -5.01 -30.17
N ASP A 857 11.27 -4.82 -31.04
CA ASP A 857 11.41 -3.98 -32.24
C ASP A 857 11.26 -2.45 -31.98
N GLY A 858 10.89 -2.06 -30.76
CA GLY A 858 10.59 -0.67 -30.37
C GLY A 858 9.14 -0.22 -30.64
N CYS A 859 8.34 -1.01 -31.35
CA CYS A 859 6.95 -0.74 -31.74
C CYS A 859 5.93 -1.76 -31.16
N GLY A 860 6.39 -2.82 -30.50
CA GLY A 860 5.56 -3.83 -29.82
C GLY A 860 5.70 -5.25 -30.40
N GLY A 861 6.48 -5.43 -31.47
CA GLY A 861 6.90 -6.71 -31.99
C GLY A 861 8.28 -7.15 -31.48
N THR A 862 8.82 -8.22 -32.08
CA THR A 862 10.13 -8.79 -31.76
C THR A 862 10.89 -9.16 -33.02
N ILE A 863 12.22 -9.07 -32.96
CA ILE A 863 13.15 -9.37 -34.07
C ILE A 863 14.19 -10.36 -33.55
N ASP A 864 14.43 -11.44 -34.29
CA ASP A 864 15.50 -12.40 -34.01
C ASP A 864 16.79 -11.94 -34.71
N CYS A 865 17.84 -11.70 -33.92
CA CYS A 865 19.16 -11.32 -34.40
C CYS A 865 20.11 -12.51 -34.60
N GLY A 866 19.59 -13.74 -34.51
CA GLY A 866 20.30 -14.97 -34.82
C GLY A 866 21.09 -15.54 -33.64
N THR A 867 22.04 -16.43 -33.94
CA THR A 867 22.82 -17.16 -32.93
C THR A 867 24.32 -17.05 -33.17
N CYS A 868 25.09 -17.05 -32.08
CA CYS A 868 26.54 -16.93 -32.14
C CYS A 868 27.20 -18.20 -32.67
N THR A 869 28.20 -18.05 -33.52
CA THR A 869 29.06 -19.17 -33.94
C THR A 869 29.86 -19.71 -32.75
N PRO A 870 29.80 -21.03 -32.45
CA PRO A 870 30.60 -21.63 -31.38
C PRO A 870 32.11 -21.34 -31.54
N PRO A 871 32.87 -21.17 -30.44
CA PRO A 871 32.48 -21.41 -29.04
C PRO A 871 31.80 -20.21 -28.35
N LYS A 872 31.42 -19.16 -29.08
CA LYS A 872 30.77 -17.98 -28.50
C LYS A 872 29.31 -18.27 -28.11
N THR A 873 28.84 -17.64 -27.05
CA THR A 873 27.45 -17.66 -26.58
C THR A 873 26.87 -16.25 -26.57
N CYS A 874 25.54 -16.15 -26.74
CA CYS A 874 24.87 -14.85 -26.70
C CYS A 874 24.83 -14.33 -25.27
N GLY A 875 25.37 -13.12 -25.04
CA GLY A 875 25.58 -12.59 -23.69
C GLY A 875 26.87 -13.06 -23.00
N GLY A 876 27.67 -13.93 -23.63
CA GLY A 876 28.82 -14.61 -22.99
C GLY A 876 29.89 -13.68 -22.43
N SER A 877 30.03 -12.47 -22.98
CA SER A 877 30.98 -11.43 -22.53
C SER A 877 30.40 -10.48 -21.46
N GLY A 878 29.31 -10.86 -20.79
CA GLY A 878 28.60 -10.02 -19.81
C GLY A 878 27.80 -8.86 -20.42
N VAL A 879 27.78 -8.73 -21.76
CA VAL A 879 27.02 -7.72 -22.50
C VAL A 879 25.85 -8.41 -23.21
N PRO A 880 24.59 -8.13 -22.86
CA PRO A 880 23.42 -8.74 -23.51
C PRO A 880 23.42 -8.58 -25.03
N TYR A 881 22.89 -9.58 -25.74
CA TYR A 881 22.74 -9.60 -27.19
C TYR A 881 24.04 -9.46 -28.01
N LYS A 882 25.21 -9.67 -27.37
CA LYS A 882 26.54 -9.71 -28.02
C LYS A 882 27.16 -11.11 -28.02
N CYS A 883 27.96 -11.42 -29.04
CA CYS A 883 28.60 -12.73 -29.18
C CYS A 883 29.98 -12.80 -28.50
N GLY A 884 29.96 -13.16 -27.22
CA GLY A 884 31.14 -13.31 -26.36
C GLY A 884 31.54 -14.77 -26.10
N GLY A 885 32.80 -14.98 -25.73
CA GLY A 885 33.22 -16.23 -25.07
C GLY A 885 32.95 -16.13 -23.56
N ILE A 886 32.71 -17.26 -22.90
CA ILE A 886 32.62 -17.33 -21.43
C ILE A 886 34.03 -17.10 -20.88
N GLY A 887 34.20 -16.07 -20.06
CA GLY A 887 35.47 -15.69 -19.40
C GLY A 887 35.64 -16.29 -18.01
#